data_AF-A0A1E3LDE3-F1
#
_entry.id   AF-A0A1E3LDE3-F1
#
_cell.length_a   1.000
_cell.length_b   1.000
_cell.length_c   1.000
_cell.angle_alpha   90.00
_cell.angle_beta   90.00
_cell.angle_gamma   90.00
#
_symmetry.space_group_name_H-M   'P 1'
#
loop_
_entity.id
_entity.type
_entity.pdbx_description
1 polymer ?
#
loop_
_entity_poly.entity_id
_entity_poly.type
_entity_poly.pdbx_seq_one_letter_code
_entity_poly.pdbx_strand_id
1 'polypeptide(L)'
;MQKISPNSKVLRQTTICMAAAAVVATAALPMNVMASAVPQPTAQWENDRNSRIAEIKNEIKAIAPNLEKLVATRQFAETVDEHKASILAAISNQANLEKDDSDALLLLLNATFGEILNIDDQKLSSAGVAKKKSLEGLKKKLDAAAAATSKDDKALTKALGDLGKEVGNHASFVGESQAALAPVQRQADRLAMKEARVTGAKSKSALAALKATRQLDATTPNATKHDGALTWSDKHLTNFMGAEAVSDTHAVITKDTTLELTSASGDRSDALAGATGKKREIGTLRALDDAAHLVTVTDGTLNVHQGIEGQGELTIAVSTDGQLNFKGGAGIAHDMETVSLSAGRGVGNTGKGGEIVFGEGTNAGHAVIDVFDHGKLTFAKGANAGRSDIGVRDGGEVRFDEADAAVSNVSNQGGTVEFKNSKLAQAEIANDRTSLVGFVDSALDTSEVVNLGTAVINGSRGGEAHIINGAGGKLYIKDSELEALSLVNVGTAEMSGNTTAHSAKIDMFGGTLDISKVTAAAPGRKAEKTLSIGALSGVGDVVTGDTKLVLGERNEDDRFEGSIKRDAVASNTASKASGILRANPTAPQVGAKPAGSEVVKVGVGNLTLAGDQRGITSLRVEGGTVSAAHVNALGTGTVTVAEKGAVSLLSGVAGVGHFDNAGKVDLGTHKLAVEKYTSKPGAKIQSRVEKVGGQVTGGAIQVSQDSDFTQTEIKVSVADDIALADVQDKLGVVSVAEGKTATLGKVTVGSITGGKTTKPTDPDGPDTNNPDDPNNPDTTKPVDPNNPTGLITSENVVRYLAADAGYRANEKAVLASVDGVTVGELTSGKIGGKVLSEMALQTAGSAEQRRSASLLSGESLLNNATAAQGATTAFQRGMQSRMVAGGAMLDDKTANGVRTDDSGIAGWASFAGGNATQRGDALSFDVRGIDGAIGVDKRVGRGTVVGASIGMGNQNVKADGMPGESKINSVSVGLYGSHLNDANLFVNGGVSYTNHSVTTDRTVAARNASARLSGKTGGNTFGAFGEIGKRFDVAGFRVDPSVGMRIASTKLNAFDETNRDGTAGNDGLKVGAQSQTSARSVLGVRFSRDVFNFDGGKLTPSLRLAYEHEFGNTQSSLTNTIYGAPRAFNVKGPKLGREVFTADFGVDLQLKKRLDVHLGGNVSVRKGESALAGGISAKYRF
;
A
#
# COMPACT_ATOMS: atom_id res chain seq x y z
N MET A 1 -55.60 -18.19 -4.95
CA MET A 1 -57.05 -18.31 -4.64
C MET A 1 -57.20 -18.41 -3.13
N GLN A 2 -57.98 -17.49 -2.55
CA GLN A 2 -58.83 -17.56 -1.33
C GLN A 2 -58.28 -18.29 -0.07
N LYS A 3 -58.31 -17.78 1.18
CA LYS A 3 -58.94 -16.63 1.90
C LYS A 3 -58.12 -16.46 3.21
N ILE A 4 -57.65 -15.27 3.60
CA ILE A 4 -58.25 -14.28 4.54
C ILE A 4 -58.72 -14.84 5.91
N SER A 5 -57.86 -14.73 6.95
CA SER A 5 -57.98 -14.07 8.30
C SER A 5 -59.23 -14.22 9.21
N PRO A 6 -59.26 -13.83 10.52
CA PRO A 6 -58.25 -13.76 11.63
C PRO A 6 -58.73 -14.22 13.06
N ASN A 7 -57.75 -14.29 13.99
CA ASN A 7 -57.71 -13.89 15.43
C ASN A 7 -58.53 -14.55 16.58
N SER A 8 -57.77 -14.98 17.60
CA SER A 8 -57.75 -14.48 19.01
C SER A 8 -57.61 -15.63 20.03
N LYS A 9 -56.41 -15.96 20.52
CA LYS A 9 -55.80 -15.50 21.79
C LYS A 9 -56.48 -15.97 23.09
N VAL A 10 -55.65 -16.63 23.92
CA VAL A 10 -55.70 -16.87 25.38
C VAL A 10 -56.42 -18.14 25.86
N LEU A 11 -55.66 -19.21 26.15
CA LEU A 11 -55.35 -19.58 27.55
C LEU A 11 -54.15 -20.55 27.60
N ARG A 12 -53.21 -20.23 28.49
CA ARG A 12 -52.02 -21.02 28.83
C ARG A 12 -52.44 -22.30 29.55
N GLN A 13 -51.82 -23.43 29.23
CA GLN A 13 -51.65 -24.51 30.20
C GLN A 13 -50.23 -25.07 30.12
N THR A 14 -49.58 -24.94 31.27
CA THR A 14 -48.21 -25.28 31.60
C THR A 14 -48.14 -26.78 31.87
N THR A 15 -47.48 -27.53 31.00
CA THR A 15 -47.17 -28.95 31.23
C THR A 15 -45.90 -29.03 32.08
N ILE A 16 -46.03 -29.50 33.32
CA ILE A 16 -44.90 -29.81 34.21
C ILE A 16 -44.42 -31.23 33.89
N CYS A 17 -43.18 -31.33 33.40
CA CYS A 17 -42.48 -32.57 33.11
C CYS A 17 -42.08 -33.29 34.41
N MET A 18 -42.58 -34.52 34.59
CA MET A 18 -41.92 -35.55 35.39
C MET A 18 -40.76 -36.15 34.58
N ALA A 19 -39.55 -36.09 35.13
CA ALA A 19 -38.43 -36.92 34.69
C ALA A 19 -38.18 -38.00 35.74
N ALA A 20 -38.43 -39.26 35.37
CA ALA A 20 -37.82 -40.43 35.98
C ALA A 20 -37.60 -41.49 34.89
N ALA A 21 -36.34 -41.83 34.70
CA ALA A 21 -35.84 -42.74 33.67
C ALA A 21 -36.08 -44.22 34.02
N ALA A 22 -36.32 -45.02 32.99
CA ALA A 22 -35.99 -46.45 32.99
C ALA A 22 -35.58 -46.86 31.56
N VAL A 23 -34.27 -46.89 31.29
CA VAL A 23 -33.69 -47.58 30.14
C VAL A 23 -33.11 -48.89 30.66
N VAL A 24 -33.73 -50.00 30.22
CA VAL A 24 -33.18 -51.34 30.34
C VAL A 24 -32.32 -51.59 29.10
N ALA A 25 -31.03 -51.83 29.29
CA ALA A 25 -30.17 -52.44 28.29
C ALA A 25 -29.24 -53.45 28.95
N THR A 26 -29.52 -54.71 28.68
CA THR A 26 -28.69 -55.89 28.95
C THR A 26 -27.47 -55.92 28.02
N ALA A 27 -26.26 -56.08 28.56
CA ALA A 27 -25.13 -56.70 27.86
C ALA A 27 -24.11 -57.24 28.86
N ALA A 28 -23.58 -58.42 28.53
CA ALA A 28 -22.80 -59.32 29.36
C ALA A 28 -21.42 -58.78 29.78
N LEU A 29 -20.99 -59.16 30.98
CA LEU A 29 -19.59 -59.12 31.42
C LEU A 29 -18.90 -60.43 31.04
N PRO A 30 -17.63 -60.42 30.55
CA PRO A 30 -16.79 -61.60 30.61
C PRO A 30 -16.30 -61.81 32.04
N MET A 31 -16.35 -63.06 32.50
CA MET A 31 -15.68 -63.55 33.70
C MET A 31 -14.19 -63.20 33.64
N ASN A 32 -13.68 -62.55 34.69
CA ASN A 32 -12.29 -62.67 35.08
C ASN A 32 -12.20 -62.79 36.61
N VAL A 33 -11.90 -64.02 37.01
CA VAL A 33 -11.13 -64.50 38.16
C VAL A 33 -11.02 -63.57 39.39
N MET A 34 -11.63 -64.07 40.47
CA MET A 34 -11.44 -63.66 41.86
C MET A 34 -9.96 -63.65 42.26
N ALA A 35 -9.48 -62.50 42.75
CA ALA A 35 -8.39 -62.43 43.71
C ALA A 35 -8.90 -61.68 44.94
N SER A 36 -8.76 -62.32 46.09
CA SER A 36 -9.19 -61.86 47.41
C SER A 36 -8.77 -60.42 47.70
N ALA A 37 -9.73 -59.56 48.02
CA ALA A 37 -9.49 -58.29 48.70
C ALA A 37 -10.36 -58.21 49.94
N VAL A 38 -9.70 -58.19 51.10
CA VAL A 38 -10.27 -57.79 52.39
C VAL A 38 -11.07 -56.49 52.19
N PRO A 39 -12.30 -56.35 52.71
CA PRO A 39 -13.06 -55.11 52.58
C PRO A 39 -12.24 -53.97 53.18
N GLN A 40 -11.82 -53.02 52.34
CA GLN A 40 -11.26 -51.77 52.84
C GLN A 40 -12.34 -51.08 53.68
N PRO A 41 -12.00 -50.56 54.87
CA PRO A 41 -12.95 -49.78 55.66
C PRO A 41 -13.44 -48.60 54.81
N THR A 42 -14.76 -48.43 54.69
CA THR A 42 -15.36 -47.28 54.02
C THR A 42 -14.76 -46.00 54.60
N ALA A 43 -14.30 -45.12 53.72
CA ALA A 43 -13.67 -43.88 54.15
C ALA A 43 -14.68 -43.06 54.97
N GLN A 44 -14.23 -42.42 56.06
CA GLN A 44 -15.12 -41.73 57.01
C GLN A 44 -16.12 -40.75 56.35
N TRP A 45 -15.74 -40.09 55.27
CA TRP A 45 -16.61 -39.16 54.54
C TRP A 45 -17.78 -39.86 53.82
N GLU A 46 -17.62 -41.11 53.37
CA GLU A 46 -18.72 -41.90 52.79
C GLU A 46 -19.72 -42.31 53.86
N ASN A 47 -19.23 -42.64 55.06
CA ASN A 47 -20.07 -42.94 56.22
C ASN A 47 -20.88 -41.70 56.62
N ASP A 48 -20.25 -40.53 56.76
CA ASP A 48 -20.92 -39.25 57.05
C ASP A 48 -22.03 -38.95 56.01
N ARG A 49 -21.73 -39.11 54.71
CA ARG A 49 -22.69 -38.87 53.63
C ARG A 49 -23.87 -39.84 53.71
N ASN A 50 -23.59 -41.14 53.83
CA ASN A 50 -24.62 -42.18 53.83
C ASN A 50 -25.52 -42.07 55.07
N SER A 51 -24.97 -41.72 56.24
CA SER A 51 -25.73 -41.41 57.44
C SER A 51 -26.69 -40.24 57.21
N ARG A 52 -26.21 -39.14 56.60
CA ARG A 52 -27.07 -37.99 56.30
C ARG A 52 -28.19 -38.32 55.30
N ILE A 53 -27.90 -39.15 54.29
CA ILE A 53 -28.94 -39.63 53.34
C ILE A 53 -30.01 -40.45 54.10
N ALA A 54 -29.58 -41.34 55.01
CA ALA A 54 -30.51 -42.14 55.80
C ALA A 54 -31.40 -41.27 56.70
N GLU A 55 -30.84 -40.23 57.33
CA GLU A 55 -31.60 -39.24 58.09
C GLU A 55 -32.67 -38.54 57.23
N ILE A 56 -32.28 -38.00 56.06
CA ILE A 56 -33.21 -37.31 55.16
C ILE A 56 -34.32 -38.25 54.68
N LYS A 57 -34.01 -39.50 54.34
CA LYS A 57 -35.02 -40.50 53.95
C LYS A 57 -36.03 -40.78 55.06
N ASN A 58 -35.58 -40.81 56.31
CA ASN A 58 -36.47 -40.96 57.45
C ASN A 58 -37.37 -39.73 57.63
N GLU A 59 -36.84 -38.51 57.44
CA GLU A 59 -37.62 -37.27 57.46
C GLU A 59 -38.69 -37.27 56.35
N ILE A 60 -38.36 -37.68 55.12
CA ILE A 60 -39.31 -37.82 54.00
C ILE A 60 -40.41 -38.83 54.34
N LYS A 61 -40.04 -40.00 54.89
CA LYS A 61 -40.99 -41.04 55.29
C LYS A 61 -41.97 -40.56 56.37
N ALA A 62 -41.52 -39.68 57.28
CA ALA A 62 -42.35 -39.15 58.35
C ALA A 62 -43.46 -38.20 57.85
N ILE A 63 -43.20 -37.42 56.79
CA ILE A 63 -44.16 -36.44 56.28
C ILE A 63 -45.09 -36.98 55.19
N ALA A 64 -44.70 -38.04 54.48
CA ALA A 64 -45.44 -38.61 53.35
C ALA A 64 -46.93 -38.88 53.64
N PRO A 65 -47.33 -39.50 54.78
CA PRO A 65 -48.74 -39.78 55.04
C PRO A 65 -49.61 -38.53 55.18
N ASN A 66 -49.05 -37.42 55.69
CA ASN A 66 -49.76 -36.16 55.81
C ASN A 66 -49.86 -35.44 54.46
N LEU A 67 -48.77 -35.48 53.67
CA LEU A 67 -48.73 -34.89 52.33
C LEU A 67 -49.76 -35.55 51.41
N GLU A 68 -49.82 -36.88 51.38
CA GLU A 68 -50.79 -37.64 50.57
C GLU A 68 -52.24 -37.23 50.88
N LYS A 69 -52.59 -37.06 52.16
CA LYS A 69 -53.94 -36.63 52.58
C LYS A 69 -54.27 -35.20 52.18
N LEU A 70 -53.30 -34.29 52.24
CA LEU A 70 -53.48 -32.89 51.82
C LEU A 70 -53.63 -32.77 50.30
N VAL A 71 -52.85 -33.54 49.53
CA VAL A 71 -52.98 -33.62 48.06
C VAL A 71 -54.35 -34.17 47.68
N ALA A 72 -54.78 -35.28 48.29
CA ALA A 72 -56.11 -35.85 48.05
C ALA A 72 -57.24 -34.86 48.43
N THR A 73 -57.08 -34.09 49.52
CA THR A 73 -58.03 -33.03 49.91
C THR A 73 -58.10 -31.92 48.87
N ARG A 74 -56.96 -31.51 48.30
CA ARG A 74 -56.89 -30.46 47.28
C ARG A 74 -57.54 -30.90 45.97
N GLN A 75 -57.29 -32.14 45.53
CA GLN A 75 -57.94 -32.75 44.36
C GLN A 75 -59.45 -32.85 44.56
N PHE A 76 -59.88 -33.30 45.76
CA PHE A 76 -61.30 -33.32 46.12
C PHE A 76 -61.94 -31.93 46.05
N ALA A 77 -61.27 -30.89 46.55
CA ALA A 77 -61.75 -29.52 46.47
C ALA A 77 -61.87 -29.01 45.02
N GLU A 78 -60.94 -29.40 44.15
CA GLU A 78 -60.93 -29.10 42.72
C GLU A 78 -62.13 -29.71 42.00
N THR A 79 -62.36 -31.02 42.20
CA THR A 79 -63.51 -31.73 41.63
C THR A 79 -64.84 -31.13 42.11
N VAL A 80 -64.92 -30.73 43.38
CA VAL A 80 -66.10 -30.04 43.91
C VAL A 80 -66.28 -28.65 43.26
N ASP A 81 -65.20 -27.94 42.94
CA ASP A 81 -65.25 -26.63 42.29
C ASP A 81 -65.73 -26.67 40.85
N GLU A 82 -65.23 -27.63 40.07
CA GLU A 82 -65.71 -27.92 38.71
C GLU A 82 -67.22 -28.26 38.69
N HIS A 83 -67.66 -29.07 39.67
CA HIS A 83 -69.08 -29.41 39.82
C HIS A 83 -69.94 -28.22 40.24
N LYS A 84 -69.48 -27.40 41.19
CA LYS A 84 -70.15 -26.15 41.59
C LYS A 84 -70.28 -25.19 40.40
N ALA A 85 -69.24 -25.05 39.58
CA ALA A 85 -69.28 -24.23 38.37
C ALA A 85 -70.32 -24.74 37.36
N SER A 86 -70.40 -26.07 37.18
CA SER A 86 -71.42 -26.71 36.34
C SER A 86 -72.84 -26.49 36.87
N ILE A 87 -73.03 -26.51 38.19
CA ILE A 87 -74.31 -26.19 38.86
C ILE A 87 -74.69 -24.72 38.64
N LEU A 88 -73.75 -23.78 38.79
CA LEU A 88 -74.01 -22.35 38.56
C LEU A 88 -74.31 -22.05 37.09
N ALA A 89 -73.63 -22.72 36.16
CA ALA A 89 -73.91 -22.64 34.73
C ALA A 89 -75.31 -23.18 34.40
N ALA A 90 -75.70 -24.31 35.01
CA ALA A 90 -77.05 -24.87 34.89
C ALA A 90 -78.12 -23.90 35.41
N ILE A 91 -77.89 -23.28 36.58
CA ILE A 91 -78.79 -22.28 37.16
C ILE A 91 -78.92 -21.04 36.24
N SER A 92 -77.81 -20.59 35.63
CA SER A 92 -77.80 -19.37 34.82
C SER A 92 -78.35 -19.55 33.41
N ASN A 93 -78.17 -20.73 32.81
CA ASN A 93 -78.63 -21.05 31.46
C ASN A 93 -80.09 -21.52 31.39
N GLN A 94 -80.79 -21.55 32.53
CA GLN A 94 -82.16 -22.03 32.65
C GLN A 94 -83.17 -21.29 31.73
N ALA A 95 -82.85 -20.07 31.29
CA ALA A 95 -83.66 -19.28 30.36
C ALA A 95 -83.37 -19.55 28.86
N ASN A 96 -82.26 -20.22 28.53
CA ASN A 96 -81.73 -20.38 27.17
C ASN A 96 -81.73 -21.83 26.65
N LEU A 97 -82.06 -22.81 27.49
CA LEU A 97 -82.15 -24.23 27.15
C LEU A 97 -83.62 -24.68 27.08
N GLU A 98 -83.91 -25.71 26.28
CA GLU A 98 -85.22 -26.38 26.35
C GLU A 98 -85.41 -26.99 27.75
N LYS A 99 -86.65 -26.95 28.26
CA LYS A 99 -86.98 -27.32 29.66
C LYS A 99 -86.48 -28.73 30.02
N ASP A 100 -86.69 -29.69 29.12
CA ASP A 100 -86.32 -31.09 29.33
C ASP A 100 -84.80 -31.30 29.41
N ASP A 101 -84.02 -30.53 28.62
CA ASP A 101 -82.55 -30.57 28.64
C ASP A 101 -81.98 -29.95 29.93
N SER A 102 -82.57 -28.85 30.41
CA SER A 102 -82.17 -28.22 31.67
C SER A 102 -82.45 -29.10 32.89
N ASP A 103 -83.58 -29.82 32.89
CA ASP A 103 -83.96 -30.73 33.97
C ASP A 103 -83.09 -32.00 33.98
N ALA A 104 -82.79 -32.56 32.80
CA ALA A 104 -81.88 -33.69 32.63
C ALA A 104 -80.46 -33.35 33.11
N LEU A 105 -79.98 -32.15 32.80
CA LEU A 105 -78.66 -31.67 33.23
C LEU A 105 -78.59 -31.50 34.76
N LEU A 106 -79.64 -30.98 35.40
CA LEU A 106 -79.70 -30.84 36.86
C LEU A 106 -79.74 -32.20 37.57
N LEU A 107 -80.46 -33.17 37.02
CA LEU A 107 -80.51 -34.56 37.52
C LEU A 107 -79.16 -35.25 37.39
N LEU A 108 -78.47 -35.08 36.25
CA LEU A 108 -77.13 -35.61 36.01
C LEU A 108 -76.11 -35.02 37.00
N LEU A 109 -76.15 -33.70 37.21
CA LEU A 109 -75.29 -33.02 38.19
C LEU A 109 -75.55 -33.49 39.62
N ASN A 110 -76.80 -33.78 39.99
CA ASN A 110 -77.14 -34.32 41.31
C ASN A 110 -76.60 -35.74 41.54
N ALA A 111 -76.72 -36.61 40.54
CA ALA A 111 -76.21 -37.98 40.61
C ALA A 111 -74.68 -38.00 40.74
N THR A 112 -74.00 -37.26 39.86
CA THR A 112 -72.54 -37.17 39.83
C THR A 112 -71.95 -36.49 41.08
N PHE A 113 -72.64 -35.49 41.66
CA PHE A 113 -72.21 -34.90 42.94
C PHE A 113 -72.31 -35.89 44.12
N GLY A 114 -73.26 -36.84 44.08
CA GLY A 114 -73.34 -37.92 45.05
C GLY A 114 -72.12 -38.86 44.99
N GLU A 115 -71.64 -39.17 43.79
CA GLU A 115 -70.44 -39.99 43.60
C GLU A 115 -69.17 -39.28 44.11
N ILE A 116 -69.06 -37.96 43.92
CA ILE A 116 -67.95 -37.15 44.44
C ILE A 116 -67.86 -37.24 45.97
N LEU A 117 -69.01 -37.27 46.67
CA LEU A 117 -69.05 -37.39 48.13
C LEU A 117 -68.73 -38.80 48.66
N ASN A 118 -68.54 -39.81 47.80
CA ASN A 118 -68.16 -41.16 48.22
C ASN A 118 -66.66 -41.35 48.48
N ILE A 119 -65.85 -40.28 48.36
CA ILE A 119 -64.42 -40.34 48.69
C ILE A 119 -64.21 -40.81 50.13
N ASP A 120 -63.28 -41.73 50.36
CA ASP A 120 -63.00 -42.29 51.69
C ASP A 120 -62.41 -41.21 52.63
N ASP A 121 -62.99 -41.07 53.83
CA ASP A 121 -62.54 -40.13 54.86
C ASP A 121 -61.09 -40.40 55.28
N GLN A 122 -60.60 -41.65 55.21
CA GLN A 122 -59.23 -41.99 55.54
C GLN A 122 -58.20 -41.39 54.57
N LYS A 123 -58.63 -41.08 53.34
CA LYS A 123 -57.80 -40.45 52.31
C LYS A 123 -57.75 -38.93 52.43
N LEU A 124 -58.66 -38.32 53.20
CA LEU A 124 -58.74 -36.88 53.37
C LEU A 124 -57.98 -36.40 54.61
N SER A 125 -57.57 -35.13 54.58
CA SER A 125 -57.12 -34.42 55.78
C SER A 125 -58.29 -34.15 56.72
N SER A 126 -58.02 -33.88 58.00
CA SER A 126 -59.07 -33.55 58.98
C SER A 126 -59.95 -32.37 58.54
N ALA A 127 -59.35 -31.37 57.90
CA ALA A 127 -60.09 -30.24 57.30
C ALA A 127 -60.90 -30.66 56.06
N GLY A 128 -60.37 -31.56 55.24
CA GLY A 128 -61.07 -32.16 54.10
C GLY A 128 -62.32 -32.94 54.51
N VAL A 129 -62.21 -33.78 55.55
CA VAL A 129 -63.35 -34.51 56.12
C VAL A 129 -64.42 -33.54 56.67
N ALA A 130 -63.99 -32.48 57.37
CA ALA A 130 -64.91 -31.45 57.87
C ALA A 130 -65.64 -30.72 56.72
N LYS A 131 -64.93 -30.39 55.64
CA LYS A 131 -65.53 -29.75 54.45
C LYS A 131 -66.44 -30.70 53.67
N LYS A 132 -66.06 -31.97 53.50
CA LYS A 132 -66.92 -33.02 52.94
C LYS A 132 -68.26 -33.10 53.67
N LYS A 133 -68.24 -33.08 55.01
CA LYS A 133 -69.47 -33.04 55.83
C LYS A 133 -70.31 -31.79 55.58
N SER A 134 -69.68 -30.63 55.39
CA SER A 134 -70.41 -29.39 55.05
C SER A 134 -71.02 -29.43 53.64
N LEU A 135 -70.41 -30.14 52.69
CA LEU A 135 -70.93 -30.32 51.33
C LEU A 135 -72.16 -31.24 51.26
N GLU A 136 -72.45 -32.02 52.30
CA GLU A 136 -73.74 -32.72 52.44
C GLU A 136 -74.92 -31.74 52.49
N GLY A 137 -74.70 -30.51 53.00
CA GLY A 137 -75.67 -29.42 52.94
C GLY A 137 -75.97 -28.98 51.50
N LEU A 138 -74.92 -28.85 50.69
CA LEU A 138 -75.03 -28.58 49.25
C LEU A 138 -75.75 -29.72 48.51
N LYS A 139 -75.41 -30.98 48.81
CA LYS A 139 -76.10 -32.16 48.25
C LYS A 139 -77.60 -32.15 48.54
N LYS A 140 -78.00 -31.82 49.78
CA LYS A 140 -79.42 -31.70 50.15
C LYS A 140 -80.14 -30.60 49.36
N LYS A 141 -79.48 -29.47 49.11
CA LYS A 141 -80.04 -28.40 48.27
C LYS A 141 -80.12 -28.80 46.79
N LEU A 142 -79.16 -29.58 46.30
CA LEU A 142 -79.14 -30.12 44.94
C LEU A 142 -80.23 -31.18 44.74
N ASP A 143 -80.46 -32.06 45.74
CA ASP A 143 -81.59 -33.00 45.77
C ASP A 143 -82.94 -32.28 45.77
N ALA A 144 -83.06 -31.19 46.55
CA ALA A 144 -84.27 -30.38 46.59
C ALA A 144 -84.56 -29.68 45.25
N ALA A 145 -83.52 -29.22 44.55
CA ALA A 145 -83.64 -28.65 43.21
C ALA A 145 -83.98 -29.71 42.15
N ALA A 146 -83.31 -30.87 42.20
CA ALA A 146 -83.58 -32.02 41.32
C ALA A 146 -85.01 -32.61 41.51
N ALA A 147 -85.57 -32.57 42.72
CA ALA A 147 -86.94 -32.99 42.98
C ALA A 147 -88.00 -31.91 42.63
N ALA A 148 -87.58 -30.67 42.38
CA ALA A 148 -88.46 -29.58 42.00
C ALA A 148 -88.70 -29.49 40.47
N THR A 149 -87.89 -30.16 39.66
CA THR A 149 -88.03 -30.23 38.18
C THR A 149 -89.38 -30.82 37.76
N SER A 150 -89.88 -31.81 38.50
CA SER A 150 -91.17 -32.49 38.21
C SER A 150 -92.40 -31.84 38.85
N LYS A 151 -92.29 -30.60 39.37
CA LYS A 151 -93.37 -29.92 40.14
C LYS A 151 -93.93 -28.68 39.42
N ASP A 152 -93.51 -27.48 39.83
CA ASP A 152 -93.92 -26.18 39.24
C ASP A 152 -92.73 -25.20 39.16
N ASP A 153 -92.81 -24.24 38.25
CA ASP A 153 -91.70 -23.31 37.93
C ASP A 153 -91.31 -22.40 39.11
N LYS A 154 -92.26 -22.10 40.01
CA LYS A 154 -92.02 -21.22 41.17
C LYS A 154 -91.25 -21.95 42.26
N ALA A 155 -91.56 -23.24 42.48
CA ALA A 155 -90.84 -24.11 43.38
C ALA A 155 -89.41 -24.38 42.88
N LEU A 156 -89.24 -24.61 41.58
CA LEU A 156 -87.93 -24.79 40.95
C LEU A 156 -87.07 -23.53 41.08
N THR A 157 -87.61 -22.34 40.75
CA THR A 157 -86.89 -21.06 40.88
C THR A 157 -86.41 -20.81 42.31
N LYS A 158 -87.26 -21.09 43.32
CA LYS A 158 -86.88 -20.95 44.74
C LYS A 158 -85.79 -21.94 45.14
N ALA A 159 -85.89 -23.21 44.70
CA ALA A 159 -84.91 -24.24 45.01
C ALA A 159 -83.54 -23.94 44.36
N LEU A 160 -83.53 -23.41 43.14
CA LEU A 160 -82.30 -22.99 42.45
C LEU A 160 -81.67 -21.73 43.09
N GLY A 161 -82.49 -20.78 43.58
CA GLY A 161 -81.99 -19.63 44.34
C GLY A 161 -81.35 -20.02 45.68
N ASP A 162 -81.92 -20.98 46.40
CA ASP A 162 -81.34 -21.55 47.62
C ASP A 162 -80.07 -22.36 47.33
N LEU A 163 -80.06 -23.13 46.23
CA LEU A 163 -78.90 -23.88 45.77
C LEU A 163 -77.74 -22.96 45.41
N GLY A 164 -77.99 -21.87 44.68
CA GLY A 164 -76.96 -20.88 44.33
C GLY A 164 -76.32 -20.21 45.56
N LYS A 165 -77.11 -19.91 46.60
CA LYS A 165 -76.57 -19.38 47.87
C LYS A 165 -75.69 -20.39 48.58
N GLU A 166 -76.11 -21.66 48.63
CA GLU A 166 -75.34 -22.72 49.27
C GLU A 166 -74.04 -23.01 48.52
N VAL A 167 -74.05 -22.97 47.17
CA VAL A 167 -72.82 -23.05 46.36
C VAL A 167 -71.82 -21.94 46.75
N GLY A 168 -72.31 -20.72 46.98
CA GLY A 168 -71.49 -19.57 47.40
C GLY A 168 -70.76 -19.78 48.72
N ASN A 169 -71.32 -20.53 49.67
CA ASN A 169 -70.71 -20.81 50.97
C ASN A 169 -69.42 -21.64 50.88
N HIS A 170 -69.20 -22.35 49.76
CA HIS A 170 -68.07 -23.27 49.57
C HIS A 170 -66.99 -22.73 48.60
N ALA A 171 -67.05 -21.45 48.23
CA ALA A 171 -66.11 -20.83 47.28
C ALA A 171 -64.66 -20.82 47.79
N SER A 172 -64.43 -20.77 49.11
CA SER A 172 -63.08 -20.71 49.68
C SER A 172 -62.34 -22.05 49.75
N PHE A 173 -63.02 -23.18 49.50
CA PHE A 173 -62.47 -24.52 49.79
C PHE A 173 -61.18 -24.84 49.03
N VAL A 174 -61.11 -24.46 47.75
CA VAL A 174 -59.90 -24.61 46.92
C VAL A 174 -58.74 -23.79 47.50
N GLY A 175 -59.00 -22.53 47.90
CA GLY A 175 -57.98 -21.67 48.50
C GLY A 175 -57.50 -22.16 49.86
N GLU A 176 -58.42 -22.60 50.73
CA GLU A 176 -58.11 -23.13 52.06
C GLU A 176 -57.30 -24.43 51.99
N SER A 177 -57.68 -25.35 51.08
CA SER A 177 -56.94 -26.60 50.88
C SER A 177 -55.54 -26.38 50.28
N GLN A 178 -55.40 -25.43 49.36
CA GLN A 178 -54.10 -25.03 48.83
C GLN A 178 -53.20 -24.42 49.92
N ALA A 179 -53.76 -23.56 50.78
CA ALA A 179 -53.01 -22.94 51.88
C ALA A 179 -52.51 -23.97 52.91
N ALA A 180 -53.27 -25.04 53.14
CA ALA A 180 -52.88 -26.14 54.03
C ALA A 180 -51.84 -27.09 53.40
N LEU A 181 -51.93 -27.35 52.08
CA LEU A 181 -50.98 -28.20 51.35
C LEU A 181 -49.61 -27.53 51.17
N ALA A 182 -49.59 -26.24 50.84
CA ALA A 182 -48.39 -25.49 50.49
C ALA A 182 -47.21 -25.60 51.47
N PRO A 183 -47.35 -25.54 52.81
CA PRO A 183 -46.22 -25.69 53.73
C PRO A 183 -45.63 -27.11 53.76
N VAL A 184 -46.47 -28.14 53.66
CA VAL A 184 -46.00 -29.55 53.71
C VAL A 184 -45.36 -29.94 52.38
N GLN A 185 -45.92 -29.47 51.25
CA GLN A 185 -45.32 -29.67 49.92
C GLN A 185 -43.93 -29.03 49.84
N ARG A 186 -43.78 -27.78 50.27
CA ARG A 186 -42.47 -27.10 50.34
C ARG A 186 -41.45 -27.86 51.17
N GLN A 187 -41.87 -28.42 52.31
CA GLN A 187 -41.01 -29.24 53.15
C GLN A 187 -40.56 -30.51 52.43
N ALA A 188 -41.46 -31.18 51.70
CA ALA A 188 -41.14 -32.36 50.91
C ALA A 188 -40.16 -32.05 49.76
N ASP A 189 -40.42 -30.98 49.00
CA ASP A 189 -39.57 -30.55 47.88
C ASP A 189 -38.14 -30.22 48.37
N ARG A 190 -38.04 -29.55 49.52
CA ARG A 190 -36.75 -29.23 50.14
C ARG A 190 -35.99 -30.48 50.57
N LEU A 191 -36.66 -31.45 51.20
CA LEU A 191 -36.01 -32.71 51.61
C LEU A 191 -35.55 -33.53 50.41
N ALA A 192 -36.36 -33.59 49.35
CA ALA A 192 -35.98 -34.24 48.10
C ALA A 192 -34.74 -33.59 47.47
N MET A 193 -34.68 -32.25 47.46
CA MET A 193 -33.50 -31.51 47.01
C MET A 193 -32.26 -31.83 47.87
N LYS A 194 -32.39 -31.83 49.21
CA LYS A 194 -31.27 -32.19 50.11
C LYS A 194 -30.77 -33.61 49.85
N GLU A 195 -31.67 -34.57 49.70
CA GLU A 195 -31.32 -35.96 49.40
C GLU A 195 -30.52 -36.04 48.09
N ALA A 196 -31.00 -35.38 47.03
CA ALA A 196 -30.33 -35.35 45.74
C ALA A 196 -28.94 -34.74 45.83
N ARG A 197 -28.78 -33.59 46.50
CA ARG A 197 -27.50 -32.88 46.65
C ARG A 197 -26.49 -33.67 47.47
N VAL A 198 -26.91 -34.26 48.60
CA VAL A 198 -26.02 -35.09 49.44
C VAL A 198 -25.63 -36.38 48.72
N THR A 199 -26.56 -37.01 47.99
CA THR A 199 -26.28 -38.19 47.16
C THR A 199 -25.30 -37.89 46.02
N GLY A 200 -25.40 -36.69 45.44
CA GLY A 200 -24.51 -36.22 44.37
C GLY A 200 -23.05 -36.00 44.80
N ALA A 201 -22.75 -35.90 46.09
CA ALA A 201 -21.40 -35.73 46.60
C ALA A 201 -20.58 -37.04 46.48
N LYS A 202 -19.94 -37.25 45.33
CA LYS A 202 -19.18 -38.49 44.99
C LYS A 202 -17.73 -38.51 45.49
N SER A 203 -17.28 -37.48 46.22
CA SER A 203 -15.91 -37.37 46.71
C SER A 203 -15.83 -36.66 48.06
N LYS A 204 -14.71 -36.86 48.78
CA LYS A 204 -14.42 -36.16 50.04
C LYS A 204 -14.46 -34.63 49.87
N SER A 205 -13.94 -34.12 48.75
CA SER A 205 -13.92 -32.68 48.46
C SER A 205 -15.32 -32.15 48.13
N ALA A 206 -16.13 -32.88 47.36
CA ALA A 206 -17.52 -32.50 47.06
C ALA A 206 -18.39 -32.46 48.33
N LEU A 207 -18.20 -33.41 49.24
CA LEU A 207 -18.92 -33.40 50.53
C LEU A 207 -18.46 -32.25 51.43
N ALA A 208 -17.15 -31.95 51.46
CA ALA A 208 -16.62 -30.82 52.22
C ALA A 208 -17.13 -29.48 51.68
N ALA A 209 -17.20 -29.32 50.35
CA ALA A 209 -17.82 -28.16 49.71
C ALA A 209 -19.29 -28.04 50.11
N LEU A 210 -20.06 -29.13 50.01
CA LEU A 210 -21.48 -29.13 50.38
C LEU A 210 -21.71 -28.82 51.87
N LYS A 211 -20.80 -29.23 52.77
CA LYS A 211 -20.83 -28.84 54.20
C LYS A 211 -20.73 -27.32 54.38
N ALA A 212 -19.93 -26.65 53.55
CA ALA A 212 -19.74 -25.21 53.54
C ALA A 212 -20.76 -24.44 52.68
N THR A 213 -21.62 -25.14 51.93
CA THR A 213 -22.66 -24.52 51.09
C THR A 213 -23.95 -24.25 51.87
N ARG A 214 -24.55 -23.09 51.63
CA ARG A 214 -25.90 -22.73 52.07
C ARG A 214 -26.68 -22.22 50.85
N GLN A 215 -27.94 -22.57 50.72
CA GLN A 215 -28.80 -22.02 49.65
C GLN A 215 -29.79 -21.02 50.25
N LEU A 216 -29.90 -19.85 49.65
CA LEU A 216 -30.86 -18.83 50.06
C LEU A 216 -32.28 -19.23 49.60
N ASP A 217 -33.23 -19.25 50.52
CA ASP A 217 -34.60 -19.73 50.29
C ASP A 217 -35.64 -18.73 50.84
N ALA A 218 -36.34 -18.07 49.93
CA ALA A 218 -37.42 -17.12 50.21
C ALA A 218 -38.71 -17.80 50.71
N THR A 219 -38.80 -19.13 50.58
CA THR A 219 -39.99 -19.89 50.93
C THR A 219 -40.02 -20.33 52.40
N THR A 220 -39.01 -19.99 53.21
CA THR A 220 -39.03 -20.31 54.65
C THR A 220 -40.18 -19.56 55.35
N PRO A 221 -41.10 -20.28 56.05
CA PRO A 221 -42.21 -19.66 56.79
C PRO A 221 -41.73 -18.69 57.90
N ASN A 222 -42.42 -17.56 58.07
CA ASN A 222 -42.24 -16.60 59.17
C ASN A 222 -40.83 -16.01 59.32
N ALA A 223 -40.01 -16.08 58.28
CA ALA A 223 -38.68 -15.53 58.34
C ALA A 223 -38.69 -14.01 58.05
N THR A 224 -37.96 -13.26 58.86
CA THR A 224 -38.05 -11.79 58.91
C THR A 224 -37.37 -11.16 57.69
N LYS A 225 -38.14 -10.37 56.94
CA LYS A 225 -37.64 -9.53 55.85
C LYS A 225 -37.21 -8.15 56.37
N HIS A 226 -36.20 -7.55 55.75
CA HIS A 226 -35.76 -6.18 56.01
C HIS A 226 -36.20 -5.31 54.83
N ASP A 227 -37.08 -4.33 55.06
CA ASP A 227 -37.67 -3.47 54.01
C ASP A 227 -38.25 -4.25 52.80
N GLY A 228 -38.86 -5.40 53.09
CA GLY A 228 -39.43 -6.30 52.09
C GLY A 228 -38.40 -7.14 51.32
N ALA A 229 -37.09 -6.98 51.56
CA ALA A 229 -36.02 -7.82 51.02
C ALA A 229 -35.74 -9.03 51.93
N LEU A 230 -35.30 -10.13 51.32
CA LEU A 230 -34.88 -11.32 52.05
C LEU A 230 -33.60 -11.03 52.85
N THR A 231 -33.48 -11.51 54.08
CA THR A 231 -32.24 -11.35 54.87
C THR A 231 -31.35 -12.58 54.71
N TRP A 232 -30.03 -12.45 54.79
CA TRP A 232 -29.14 -13.61 54.89
C TRP A 232 -29.09 -14.19 56.31
N SER A 233 -30.25 -14.28 56.97
CA SER A 233 -30.40 -14.88 58.30
C SER A 233 -30.43 -16.39 58.23
N ASP A 234 -30.08 -17.07 59.32
CA ASP A 234 -29.94 -18.53 59.33
C ASP A 234 -31.23 -19.25 58.93
N LYS A 235 -32.42 -18.68 59.20
CA LYS A 235 -33.70 -19.27 58.77
C LYS A 235 -33.94 -19.19 57.26
N HIS A 236 -33.38 -18.20 56.57
CA HIS A 236 -33.46 -18.13 55.10
C HIS A 236 -32.42 -19.00 54.41
N LEU A 237 -31.61 -19.77 55.15
CA LEU A 237 -30.54 -20.57 54.59
C LEU A 237 -30.84 -22.07 54.74
N THR A 238 -30.78 -22.79 53.62
CA THR A 238 -30.89 -24.25 53.61
C THR A 238 -29.57 -24.87 54.07
N ASN A 239 -29.62 -25.70 55.10
CA ASN A 239 -28.50 -26.53 55.55
C ASN A 239 -28.55 -27.94 54.94
N PHE A 240 -27.69 -28.23 53.97
CA PHE A 240 -27.67 -29.56 53.30
C PHE A 240 -27.22 -30.70 54.23
N MET A 241 -26.31 -30.40 55.15
CA MET A 241 -25.64 -31.41 55.99
C MET A 241 -26.18 -31.46 57.42
N GLY A 242 -27.30 -30.80 57.71
CA GLY A 242 -27.96 -30.84 59.02
C GLY A 242 -29.38 -30.29 59.00
N ALA A 243 -29.96 -30.16 60.19
CA ALA A 243 -31.28 -29.55 60.38
C ALA A 243 -31.26 -28.05 60.06
N GLU A 244 -32.43 -27.49 59.77
CA GLU A 244 -32.59 -26.05 59.57
C GLU A 244 -32.47 -25.27 60.89
N ALA A 245 -32.05 -24.02 60.77
CA ALA A 245 -31.99 -23.13 61.91
C ALA A 245 -33.40 -22.77 62.41
N VAL A 246 -33.57 -22.78 63.73
CA VAL A 246 -34.80 -22.34 64.41
C VAL A 246 -34.69 -20.91 64.95
N SER A 247 -33.50 -20.31 64.89
CA SER A 247 -33.18 -18.96 65.38
C SER A 247 -32.24 -18.24 64.41
N ASP A 248 -32.32 -16.90 64.36
CA ASP A 248 -31.51 -16.07 63.46
C ASP A 248 -30.27 -15.55 64.18
N THR A 249 -29.18 -16.32 64.20
CA THR A 249 -27.92 -15.90 64.83
C THR A 249 -27.03 -15.09 63.89
N HIS A 250 -27.27 -15.19 62.58
CA HIS A 250 -26.49 -14.55 61.51
C HIS A 250 -25.01 -14.99 61.46
N ALA A 251 -24.65 -16.08 62.15
CA ALA A 251 -23.26 -16.53 62.28
C ALA A 251 -22.84 -17.60 61.25
N VAL A 252 -23.77 -18.10 60.43
CA VAL A 252 -23.53 -19.25 59.53
C VAL A 252 -22.83 -18.83 58.22
N ILE A 253 -22.98 -17.58 57.80
CA ILE A 253 -22.25 -17.03 56.65
C ILE A 253 -20.88 -16.55 57.12
N THR A 254 -19.83 -17.18 56.59
CA THR A 254 -18.43 -16.93 56.94
C THR A 254 -17.58 -16.84 55.67
N LYS A 255 -16.30 -16.49 55.81
CA LYS A 255 -15.32 -16.43 54.71
C LYS A 255 -15.11 -17.74 53.93
N ASP A 256 -15.56 -18.86 54.47
CA ASP A 256 -15.44 -20.19 53.83
C ASP A 256 -16.79 -20.66 53.27
N THR A 257 -17.87 -19.90 53.49
CA THR A 257 -19.23 -20.28 53.10
C THR A 257 -19.49 -19.96 51.62
N THR A 258 -20.05 -20.92 50.89
CA THR A 258 -20.65 -20.68 49.57
C THR A 258 -22.15 -20.43 49.74
N LEU A 259 -22.63 -19.25 49.35
CA LEU A 259 -24.06 -18.96 49.29
C LEU A 259 -24.56 -19.18 47.86
N GLU A 260 -25.44 -20.17 47.69
CA GLU A 260 -26.11 -20.46 46.43
C GLU A 260 -27.41 -19.67 46.32
N LEU A 261 -27.54 -18.96 45.19
CA LEU A 261 -28.73 -18.26 44.75
C LEU A 261 -29.36 -19.07 43.63
N THR A 262 -30.68 -19.27 43.73
CA THR A 262 -31.51 -20.00 42.75
C THR A 262 -32.85 -19.29 42.60
N SER A 263 -33.75 -19.82 41.77
CA SER A 263 -35.14 -19.32 41.71
C SER A 263 -35.84 -19.32 43.08
N ALA A 264 -35.44 -20.21 43.99
CA ALA A 264 -35.98 -20.27 45.35
C ALA A 264 -35.54 -19.08 46.22
N SER A 265 -34.46 -18.38 45.85
CA SER A 265 -33.96 -17.20 46.57
C SER A 265 -34.86 -15.96 46.39
N GLY A 266 -35.80 -15.99 45.43
CA GLY A 266 -36.63 -14.86 45.05
C GLY A 266 -35.82 -13.71 44.42
N ASP A 267 -36.44 -12.54 44.25
CA ASP A 267 -35.87 -11.49 43.41
C ASP A 267 -34.86 -10.57 44.13
N ARG A 268 -34.89 -10.51 45.47
CA ARG A 268 -34.08 -9.52 46.23
C ARG A 268 -33.71 -9.94 47.65
N SER A 269 -32.47 -9.68 48.05
CA SER A 269 -31.97 -9.78 49.43
C SER A 269 -31.18 -8.57 49.92
N ASP A 270 -31.11 -8.43 51.24
CA ASP A 270 -30.22 -7.53 51.99
C ASP A 270 -29.13 -8.37 52.65
N ALA A 271 -27.90 -8.16 52.18
CA ALA A 271 -26.74 -8.91 52.66
C ALA A 271 -26.31 -8.52 54.07
N LEU A 272 -26.65 -7.31 54.54
CA LEU A 272 -26.13 -6.74 55.78
C LEU A 272 -27.16 -6.73 56.91
N ALA A 273 -28.44 -6.93 56.61
CA ALA A 273 -29.49 -7.08 57.62
C ALA A 273 -29.11 -8.11 58.70
N GLY A 274 -29.08 -7.65 59.95
CA GLY A 274 -28.72 -8.44 61.14
C GLY A 274 -27.24 -8.82 61.28
N ALA A 275 -26.35 -8.35 60.39
CA ALA A 275 -24.92 -8.61 60.50
C ALA A 275 -24.29 -7.84 61.68
N THR A 276 -23.44 -8.52 62.46
CA THR A 276 -22.77 -7.90 63.61
C THR A 276 -21.83 -6.79 63.15
N GLY A 277 -21.97 -5.59 63.73
CA GLY A 277 -21.14 -4.44 63.36
C GLY A 277 -21.32 -3.98 61.90
N LYS A 278 -22.46 -4.30 61.27
CA LYS A 278 -22.74 -3.97 59.85
C LYS A 278 -21.71 -4.52 58.87
N LYS A 279 -21.07 -5.64 59.22
CA LYS A 279 -20.03 -6.27 58.41
C LYS A 279 -20.33 -7.74 58.22
N ARG A 280 -20.20 -8.23 56.99
CA ARG A 280 -20.39 -9.64 56.67
C ARG A 280 -19.25 -10.19 55.83
N GLU A 281 -18.77 -11.38 56.19
CA GLU A 281 -17.73 -12.12 55.47
C GLU A 281 -18.40 -13.29 54.73
N ILE A 282 -18.10 -13.47 53.45
CA ILE A 282 -18.57 -14.60 52.64
C ILE A 282 -17.43 -15.18 51.81
N GLY A 283 -17.41 -16.49 51.60
CA GLY A 283 -16.47 -17.14 50.68
C GLY A 283 -16.87 -16.87 49.24
N THR A 284 -17.92 -17.56 48.79
CA THR A 284 -18.38 -17.52 47.39
C THR A 284 -19.85 -17.15 47.30
N LEU A 285 -20.20 -16.25 46.38
CA LEU A 285 -21.57 -16.06 45.92
C LEU A 285 -21.76 -16.83 44.62
N ARG A 286 -22.63 -17.84 44.61
CA ARG A 286 -22.87 -18.67 43.44
C ARG A 286 -24.29 -18.48 42.93
N ALA A 287 -24.46 -17.87 41.76
CA ALA A 287 -25.76 -17.76 41.10
C ALA A 287 -25.94 -18.93 40.12
N LEU A 288 -26.82 -19.88 40.44
CA LEU A 288 -27.13 -21.00 39.53
C LEU A 288 -27.97 -20.52 38.35
N ASP A 289 -28.02 -21.32 37.29
CA ASP A 289 -28.64 -21.00 36.00
C ASP A 289 -30.10 -20.50 36.08
N ASP A 290 -30.84 -20.92 37.09
CA ASP A 290 -32.23 -20.50 37.33
C ASP A 290 -32.38 -19.26 38.23
N ALA A 291 -31.26 -18.64 38.64
CA ALA A 291 -31.26 -17.48 39.53
C ALA A 291 -31.43 -16.16 38.75
N ALA A 292 -32.29 -15.29 39.28
CA ALA A 292 -32.32 -13.87 38.96
C ALA A 292 -32.49 -13.08 40.26
N HIS A 293 -31.38 -12.57 40.80
CA HIS A 293 -31.35 -12.08 42.17
C HIS A 293 -30.63 -10.75 42.33
N LEU A 294 -31.25 -9.81 43.06
CA LEU A 294 -30.66 -8.54 43.48
C LEU A 294 -30.18 -8.62 44.93
N VAL A 295 -28.88 -8.47 45.15
CA VAL A 295 -28.28 -8.29 46.48
C VAL A 295 -28.10 -6.80 46.74
N THR A 296 -28.61 -6.32 47.88
CA THR A 296 -28.41 -4.93 48.34
C THR A 296 -27.35 -4.88 49.43
N VAL A 297 -26.45 -3.90 49.33
CA VAL A 297 -25.38 -3.60 50.29
C VAL A 297 -25.47 -2.12 50.63
N THR A 298 -26.08 -1.81 51.77
CA THR A 298 -26.31 -0.45 52.25
C THR A 298 -25.82 -0.32 53.69
N ASP A 299 -25.18 0.80 54.03
CA ASP A 299 -24.79 1.13 55.42
C ASP A 299 -23.98 -0.01 56.10
N GLY A 300 -22.84 -0.37 55.50
CA GLY A 300 -21.96 -1.42 56.00
C GLY A 300 -21.09 -2.09 54.93
N THR A 301 -20.43 -3.19 55.26
CA THR A 301 -19.41 -3.83 54.41
C THR A 301 -19.68 -5.31 54.16
N LEU A 302 -19.76 -5.70 52.89
CA LEU A 302 -19.74 -7.09 52.44
C LEU A 302 -18.34 -7.44 51.89
N ASN A 303 -17.68 -8.42 52.49
CA ASN A 303 -16.38 -8.92 52.06
C ASN A 303 -16.51 -10.31 51.42
N VAL A 304 -16.15 -10.43 50.15
CA VAL A 304 -16.11 -11.68 49.38
C VAL A 304 -14.66 -12.19 49.32
N HIS A 305 -14.38 -13.40 49.80
CA HIS A 305 -13.02 -13.94 49.96
C HIS A 305 -12.56 -14.88 48.85
N GLN A 306 -13.48 -15.53 48.14
CA GLN A 306 -13.17 -16.48 47.07
C GLN A 306 -13.66 -15.98 45.71
N GLY A 307 -14.92 -15.54 45.63
CA GLY A 307 -15.41 -14.83 44.46
C GLY A 307 -16.91 -14.95 44.21
N ILE A 308 -17.31 -14.53 43.01
CA ILE A 308 -18.65 -14.70 42.47
C ILE A 308 -18.54 -15.62 41.25
N GLU A 309 -19.41 -16.62 41.16
CA GLU A 309 -19.39 -17.61 40.09
C GLU A 309 -20.82 -18.08 39.73
N GLY A 310 -20.91 -18.83 38.63
CA GLY A 310 -22.15 -19.43 38.16
C GLY A 310 -22.65 -18.84 36.85
N GLN A 311 -23.90 -19.13 36.51
CA GLN A 311 -24.50 -18.84 35.21
C GLN A 311 -25.81 -18.05 35.32
N GLY A 312 -26.33 -17.85 36.53
CA GLY A 312 -27.55 -17.07 36.77
C GLY A 312 -27.31 -15.57 36.85
N GLU A 313 -28.37 -14.80 36.66
CA GLU A 313 -28.35 -13.34 36.76
C GLU A 313 -28.16 -12.89 38.21
N LEU A 314 -27.09 -12.12 38.45
CA LEU A 314 -26.79 -11.56 39.75
C LEU A 314 -26.55 -10.06 39.63
N THR A 315 -27.38 -9.28 40.31
CA THR A 315 -27.14 -7.85 40.50
C THR A 315 -26.71 -7.59 41.94
N ILE A 316 -25.63 -6.82 42.15
CA ILE A 316 -25.25 -6.33 43.47
C ILE A 316 -25.29 -4.80 43.46
N ALA A 317 -26.22 -4.24 44.24
CA ALA A 317 -26.38 -2.79 44.39
C ALA A 317 -25.74 -2.32 45.70
N VAL A 318 -24.59 -1.65 45.57
CA VAL A 318 -23.87 -1.00 46.67
C VAL A 318 -24.34 0.44 46.77
N SER A 319 -25.18 0.70 47.75
CA SER A 319 -25.87 1.99 47.94
C SER A 319 -25.18 2.84 49.02
N THR A 320 -25.86 3.89 49.49
CA THR A 320 -25.34 4.86 50.47
C THR A 320 -24.63 4.19 51.65
N ASP A 321 -23.39 4.63 51.90
CA ASP A 321 -22.48 4.13 52.95
C ASP A 321 -22.23 2.60 52.91
N GLY A 322 -22.54 1.94 51.80
CA GLY A 322 -22.26 0.52 51.54
C GLY A 322 -20.88 0.30 50.92
N GLN A 323 -20.26 -0.84 51.21
CA GLN A 323 -19.00 -1.26 50.61
C GLN A 323 -19.01 -2.74 50.23
N LEU A 324 -18.62 -3.06 49.01
CA LEU A 324 -18.35 -4.42 48.53
C LEU A 324 -16.84 -4.58 48.29
N ASN A 325 -16.21 -5.50 49.03
CA ASN A 325 -14.78 -5.78 48.89
C ASN A 325 -14.54 -7.21 48.40
N PHE A 326 -13.82 -7.36 47.29
CA PHE A 326 -13.21 -8.61 46.90
C PHE A 326 -11.84 -8.72 47.57
N LYS A 327 -11.72 -9.57 48.59
CA LYS A 327 -10.52 -9.71 49.43
C LYS A 327 -9.52 -10.73 48.90
N GLY A 328 -9.90 -11.57 47.95
CA GLY A 328 -9.03 -12.60 47.36
C GLY A 328 -9.79 -13.53 46.40
N GLY A 329 -9.12 -14.61 46.01
CA GLY A 329 -9.64 -15.58 45.05
C GLY A 329 -9.76 -15.03 43.63
N ALA A 330 -10.71 -15.54 42.84
CA ALA A 330 -10.89 -15.07 41.48
C ALA A 330 -11.51 -13.66 41.41
N GLY A 331 -12.16 -13.17 42.46
CA GLY A 331 -13.00 -11.98 42.34
C GLY A 331 -14.31 -12.34 41.66
N ILE A 332 -14.39 -12.20 40.34
CA ILE A 332 -15.49 -12.69 39.49
C ILE A 332 -14.94 -13.76 38.55
N ALA A 333 -15.61 -14.90 38.50
CA ALA A 333 -15.21 -16.00 37.63
C ALA A 333 -15.35 -15.60 36.15
N HIS A 334 -14.42 -16.05 35.31
CA HIS A 334 -14.37 -15.67 33.89
C HIS A 334 -15.56 -16.21 33.08
N ASP A 335 -16.21 -17.27 33.55
CA ASP A 335 -17.39 -17.88 32.94
C ASP A 335 -18.72 -17.26 33.40
N MET A 336 -18.67 -16.26 34.30
CA MET A 336 -19.86 -15.54 34.74
C MET A 336 -20.09 -14.29 33.88
N GLU A 337 -21.01 -14.40 32.93
CA GLU A 337 -21.33 -13.33 31.96
C GLU A 337 -22.48 -12.40 32.41
N THR A 338 -23.24 -12.78 33.43
CA THR A 338 -24.53 -12.15 33.80
C THR A 338 -24.48 -11.42 35.16
N VAL A 339 -23.30 -10.96 35.56
CA VAL A 339 -23.11 -10.18 36.80
C VAL A 339 -23.13 -8.68 36.54
N SER A 340 -24.01 -7.98 37.25
CA SER A 340 -24.09 -6.52 37.26
C SER A 340 -23.77 -5.98 38.65
N LEU A 341 -22.87 -5.02 38.74
CA LEU A 341 -22.52 -4.34 39.96
C LEU A 341 -22.88 -2.86 39.83
N SER A 342 -23.36 -2.25 40.91
CA SER A 342 -23.56 -0.80 40.95
C SER A 342 -23.05 -0.19 42.25
N ALA A 343 -22.47 1.00 42.14
CA ALA A 343 -21.98 1.81 43.25
C ALA A 343 -22.51 3.23 43.12
N GLY A 344 -23.30 3.67 44.10
CA GLY A 344 -23.82 5.05 44.14
C GLY A 344 -24.63 5.36 45.39
N ARG A 345 -25.22 6.54 45.50
CA ARG A 345 -26.19 6.82 46.57
C ARG A 345 -27.57 6.35 46.17
N GLY A 346 -28.34 5.91 47.17
CA GLY A 346 -29.77 5.67 47.01
C GLY A 346 -30.54 6.98 46.78
N VAL A 347 -31.65 6.90 46.06
CA VAL A 347 -32.50 8.07 45.73
C VAL A 347 -32.91 8.81 47.01
N GLY A 348 -32.56 10.10 47.12
CA GLY A 348 -32.91 10.95 48.26
C GLY A 348 -31.96 10.93 49.46
N ASN A 349 -30.85 10.20 49.39
CA ASN A 349 -29.87 10.08 50.48
C ASN A 349 -28.74 11.13 50.42
N THR A 350 -28.18 11.49 51.58
CA THR A 350 -27.11 12.49 51.73
C THR A 350 -25.76 11.93 52.21
N GLY A 351 -25.67 10.63 52.50
CA GLY A 351 -24.43 9.93 52.90
C GLY A 351 -23.41 9.77 51.76
N LYS A 352 -22.32 9.02 52.01
CA LYS A 352 -21.34 8.73 50.95
C LYS A 352 -21.95 7.78 49.91
N GLY A 353 -21.55 7.90 48.65
CA GLY A 353 -21.89 6.89 47.64
C GLY A 353 -21.32 5.52 48.00
N GLY A 354 -21.94 4.46 47.48
CA GLY A 354 -21.42 3.10 47.66
C GLY A 354 -20.03 2.92 47.04
N GLU A 355 -19.26 1.98 47.57
CA GLU A 355 -17.90 1.69 47.11
C GLU A 355 -17.69 0.21 46.78
N ILE A 356 -17.13 -0.08 45.61
CA ILE A 356 -16.70 -1.41 45.19
C ILE A 356 -15.17 -1.43 45.12
N VAL A 357 -14.54 -2.43 45.74
CA VAL A 357 -13.09 -2.61 45.73
C VAL A 357 -12.72 -4.01 45.26
N PHE A 358 -12.05 -4.08 44.11
CA PHE A 358 -11.32 -5.27 43.67
C PHE A 358 -9.93 -5.24 44.30
N GLY A 359 -9.73 -6.10 45.31
CA GLY A 359 -8.47 -6.21 46.05
C GLY A 359 -7.36 -6.93 45.28
N GLU A 360 -6.22 -7.11 45.94
CA GLU A 360 -5.02 -7.67 45.33
C GLU A 360 -5.25 -9.06 44.70
N GLY A 361 -4.86 -9.20 43.43
CA GLY A 361 -4.95 -10.44 42.66
C GLY A 361 -6.37 -10.84 42.23
N THR A 362 -7.38 -10.00 42.47
CA THR A 362 -8.77 -10.27 42.06
C THR A 362 -9.05 -9.75 40.64
N ASN A 363 -10.07 -10.29 39.98
CA ASN A 363 -10.49 -9.79 38.67
C ASN A 363 -12.00 -9.53 38.58
N ALA A 364 -12.41 -8.62 37.68
CA ALA A 364 -13.81 -8.27 37.45
C ALA A 364 -14.51 -9.12 36.36
N GLY A 365 -13.82 -10.10 35.76
CA GLY A 365 -14.42 -10.98 34.76
C GLY A 365 -15.03 -10.21 33.59
N HIS A 366 -16.33 -10.44 33.34
CA HIS A 366 -17.15 -9.76 32.33
C HIS A 366 -18.25 -8.90 32.96
N ALA A 367 -18.00 -8.37 34.16
CA ALA A 367 -19.01 -7.62 34.89
C ALA A 367 -19.44 -6.33 34.17
N VAL A 368 -20.73 -6.03 34.22
CA VAL A 368 -21.24 -4.68 33.93
C VAL A 368 -21.24 -3.89 35.23
N ILE A 369 -20.47 -2.80 35.29
CA ILE A 369 -20.27 -2.02 36.52
C ILE A 369 -20.70 -0.57 36.30
N ASP A 370 -21.75 -0.14 37.01
CA ASP A 370 -22.23 1.24 37.00
C ASP A 370 -21.78 2.00 38.25
N VAL A 371 -21.03 3.08 38.05
CA VAL A 371 -20.54 3.96 39.12
C VAL A 371 -21.15 5.35 38.95
N PHE A 372 -22.00 5.75 39.88
CA PHE A 372 -22.79 6.98 39.76
C PHE A 372 -23.00 7.70 41.08
N ASP A 373 -23.36 8.98 41.02
CA ASP A 373 -23.76 9.80 42.17
C ASP A 373 -22.81 9.67 43.37
N HIS A 374 -21.53 10.03 43.18
CA HIS A 374 -20.43 9.89 44.14
C HIS A 374 -20.09 8.45 44.57
N GLY A 375 -20.56 7.45 43.84
CA GLY A 375 -20.10 6.07 43.97
C GLY A 375 -18.63 5.92 43.58
N LYS A 376 -17.99 4.88 44.11
CA LYS A 376 -16.56 4.61 43.91
C LYS A 376 -16.30 3.18 43.46
N LEU A 377 -15.38 3.02 42.52
CA LEU A 377 -14.83 1.73 42.11
C LEU A 377 -13.31 1.79 42.16
N THR A 378 -12.68 0.87 42.88
CA THR A 378 -11.23 0.78 42.98
C THR A 378 -10.72 -0.58 42.56
N PHE A 379 -9.80 -0.62 41.60
CA PHE A 379 -8.94 -1.76 41.31
C PHE A 379 -7.60 -1.53 42.00
N ALA A 380 -7.35 -2.31 43.05
CA ALA A 380 -6.12 -2.24 43.82
C ALA A 380 -4.94 -2.94 43.11
N LYS A 381 -3.78 -2.90 43.76
CA LYS A 381 -2.53 -3.48 43.24
C LYS A 381 -2.72 -4.91 42.74
N GLY A 382 -2.36 -5.15 41.49
CA GLY A 382 -2.44 -6.48 40.86
C GLY A 382 -3.87 -6.96 40.54
N ALA A 383 -4.90 -6.14 40.78
CA ALA A 383 -6.25 -6.42 40.31
C ALA A 383 -6.36 -6.19 38.79
N ASN A 384 -7.31 -6.88 38.15
CA ASN A 384 -7.52 -6.83 36.71
C ASN A 384 -9.00 -6.58 36.36
N ALA A 385 -9.29 -5.61 35.49
CA ALA A 385 -10.66 -5.29 35.10
C ALA A 385 -11.29 -6.27 34.09
N GLY A 386 -10.52 -7.21 33.54
CA GLY A 386 -11.00 -8.23 32.62
C GLY A 386 -11.59 -7.62 31.35
N ARG A 387 -12.75 -8.13 30.95
CA ARG A 387 -13.61 -7.60 29.87
C ARG A 387 -14.86 -6.97 30.48
N SER A 388 -14.68 -6.18 31.53
CA SER A 388 -15.80 -5.46 32.14
C SER A 388 -16.23 -4.26 31.30
N ASP A 389 -17.53 -3.96 31.37
CA ASP A 389 -18.11 -2.72 30.88
C ASP A 389 -18.32 -1.79 32.08
N ILE A 390 -17.56 -0.70 32.16
CA ILE A 390 -17.56 0.23 33.29
C ILE A 390 -18.19 1.56 32.85
N GLY A 391 -19.41 1.81 33.32
CA GLY A 391 -20.11 3.09 33.16
C GLY A 391 -19.84 4.02 34.35
N VAL A 392 -19.35 5.24 34.08
CA VAL A 392 -19.10 6.26 35.11
C VAL A 392 -19.95 7.49 34.80
N ARG A 393 -20.84 7.88 35.71
CA ARG A 393 -21.76 9.01 35.49
C ARG A 393 -21.98 9.84 36.74
N ASP A 394 -22.53 11.03 36.59
CA ASP A 394 -23.05 11.86 37.69
C ASP A 394 -22.08 12.00 38.89
N GLY A 395 -20.79 12.28 38.65
CA GLY A 395 -19.79 12.42 39.71
C GLY A 395 -19.25 11.13 40.32
N GLY A 396 -19.46 9.98 39.67
CA GLY A 396 -18.79 8.72 40.01
C GLY A 396 -17.27 8.78 39.86
N GLU A 397 -16.55 7.98 40.65
CA GLU A 397 -15.09 7.92 40.69
C GLU A 397 -14.59 6.48 40.46
N VAL A 398 -13.74 6.28 39.45
CA VAL A 398 -13.06 5.01 39.20
C VAL A 398 -11.55 5.19 39.33
N ARG A 399 -10.90 4.31 40.08
CA ARG A 399 -9.45 4.34 40.30
C ARG A 399 -8.82 2.98 40.04
N PHE A 400 -7.79 2.98 39.20
CA PHE A 400 -6.85 1.87 39.01
C PHE A 400 -5.54 2.26 39.69
N ASP A 401 -5.08 1.46 40.65
CA ASP A 401 -3.89 1.74 41.44
C ASP A 401 -2.96 0.54 41.43
N GLU A 402 -1.86 0.62 40.66
CA GLU A 402 -0.98 -0.52 40.36
C GLU A 402 -1.75 -1.72 39.75
N ALA A 403 -2.77 -1.44 38.94
CA ALA A 403 -3.71 -2.42 38.40
C ALA A 403 -3.61 -2.57 36.87
N ASP A 404 -4.33 -3.55 36.32
CA ASP A 404 -4.41 -3.83 34.89
C ASP A 404 -5.84 -3.58 34.36
N ALA A 405 -6.00 -2.68 33.41
CA ALA A 405 -7.28 -2.42 32.75
C ALA A 405 -7.64 -3.50 31.71
N ALA A 406 -6.67 -4.33 31.30
CA ALA A 406 -6.82 -5.44 30.37
C ALA A 406 -7.55 -5.07 29.07
N VAL A 407 -8.79 -5.52 28.89
CA VAL A 407 -9.62 -5.28 27.70
C VAL A 407 -10.96 -4.63 28.12
N SER A 408 -10.97 -3.91 29.24
CA SER A 408 -12.18 -3.26 29.75
C SER A 408 -12.61 -2.11 28.84
N ASN A 409 -13.92 -1.89 28.80
CA ASN A 409 -14.52 -0.73 28.16
C ASN A 409 -14.96 0.26 29.24
N VAL A 410 -14.42 1.48 29.23
CA VAL A 410 -14.70 2.51 30.23
C VAL A 410 -15.38 3.71 29.58
N SER A 411 -16.65 3.94 29.93
CA SER A 411 -17.44 5.07 29.46
C SER A 411 -17.63 6.09 30.58
N ASN A 412 -16.95 7.24 30.49
CA ASN A 412 -16.98 8.29 31.49
C ASN A 412 -17.82 9.49 31.04
N GLN A 413 -19.02 9.64 31.62
CA GLN A 413 -20.06 10.62 31.32
C GLN A 413 -20.39 11.49 32.56
N GLY A 414 -19.48 12.39 32.91
CA GLY A 414 -19.62 13.32 34.04
C GLY A 414 -18.94 12.87 35.34
N GLY A 415 -18.02 11.88 35.27
CA GLY A 415 -17.25 11.38 36.39
C GLY A 415 -15.73 11.59 36.28
N THR A 416 -14.98 10.93 37.15
CA THR A 416 -13.51 10.92 37.16
C THR A 416 -12.97 9.50 37.07
N VAL A 417 -12.07 9.25 36.13
CA VAL A 417 -11.33 7.99 35.99
C VAL A 417 -9.84 8.27 36.16
N GLU A 418 -9.18 7.57 37.06
CA GLU A 418 -7.74 7.72 37.30
C GLU A 418 -7.02 6.37 37.20
N PHE A 419 -6.00 6.31 36.35
CA PHE A 419 -5.04 5.24 36.26
C PHE A 419 -3.73 5.72 36.88
N LYS A 420 -3.28 5.04 37.93
CA LYS A 420 -2.03 5.36 38.63
C LYS A 420 -1.14 4.12 38.68
N ASN A 421 0.11 4.25 38.23
CA ASN A 421 1.06 3.13 38.15
C ASN A 421 0.49 1.89 37.44
N SER A 422 -0.44 2.08 36.51
CA SER A 422 -1.29 1.02 35.98
C SER A 422 -0.95 0.71 34.52
N LYS A 423 -1.39 -0.45 34.05
CA LYS A 423 -1.29 -0.85 32.65
C LYS A 423 -2.65 -0.81 32.00
N LEU A 424 -2.73 -0.23 30.81
CA LEU A 424 -3.98 -0.17 30.08
C LEU A 424 -4.16 -1.33 29.11
N ALA A 425 -3.06 -1.97 28.68
CA ALA A 425 -3.09 -3.05 27.71
C ALA A 425 -3.91 -2.70 26.44
N GLN A 426 -5.14 -3.19 26.33
CA GLN A 426 -6.06 -3.00 25.19
C GLN A 426 -7.39 -2.37 25.63
N ALA A 427 -7.41 -1.64 26.74
CA ALA A 427 -8.62 -0.99 27.22
C ALA A 427 -9.11 0.09 26.25
N GLU A 428 -10.44 0.21 26.16
CA GLU A 428 -11.14 1.25 25.40
C GLU A 428 -11.71 2.27 26.38
N ILE A 429 -11.41 3.55 26.19
CA ILE A 429 -11.79 4.62 27.11
C ILE A 429 -12.48 5.75 26.35
N ALA A 430 -13.75 6.00 26.68
CA ALA A 430 -14.51 7.13 26.17
C ALA A 430 -14.72 8.17 27.28
N ASN A 431 -14.17 9.37 27.11
CA ASN A 431 -14.24 10.47 28.09
C ASN A 431 -15.08 11.63 27.54
N ASP A 432 -16.31 11.82 28.02
CA ASP A 432 -17.23 12.85 27.53
C ASP A 432 -16.91 14.28 28.03
N ARG A 433 -17.55 15.31 27.48
CA ARG A 433 -17.22 16.74 27.62
C ARG A 433 -17.07 17.27 29.05
N THR A 434 -17.75 16.68 30.03
CA THR A 434 -17.72 17.13 31.44
C THR A 434 -16.86 16.28 32.34
N SER A 435 -16.19 15.29 31.76
CA SER A 435 -15.47 14.21 32.43
C SER A 435 -13.97 14.46 32.49
N LEU A 436 -13.32 13.82 33.47
CA LEU A 436 -11.87 13.82 33.65
C LEU A 436 -11.32 12.39 33.58
N VAL A 437 -10.32 12.16 32.74
CA VAL A 437 -9.50 10.96 32.78
C VAL A 437 -8.03 11.31 33.03
N GLY A 438 -7.38 10.62 33.96
CA GLY A 438 -5.97 10.81 34.30
C GLY A 438 -5.16 9.53 34.16
N PHE A 439 -4.00 9.62 33.54
CA PHE A 439 -3.00 8.58 33.42
C PHE A 439 -1.72 9.09 34.09
N VAL A 440 -1.38 8.51 35.24
CA VAL A 440 -0.26 8.95 36.07
C VAL A 440 0.70 7.79 36.24
N ASP A 441 1.96 7.97 35.84
CA ASP A 441 3.02 6.96 35.93
C ASP A 441 2.60 5.60 35.30
N SER A 442 1.78 5.64 34.25
CA SER A 442 1.09 4.47 33.69
C SER A 442 1.59 4.13 32.28
N ALA A 443 1.35 2.88 31.85
CA ALA A 443 1.62 2.42 30.49
C ALA A 443 0.30 2.36 29.70
N LEU A 444 0.20 3.15 28.63
CA LEU A 444 -0.99 3.19 27.78
C LEU A 444 -1.01 2.01 26.78
N ASP A 445 0.14 1.35 26.55
CA ASP A 445 0.27 0.14 25.74
C ASP A 445 -0.39 0.27 24.35
N THR A 446 -1.45 -0.51 24.06
CA THR A 446 -2.20 -0.52 22.80
C THR A 446 -3.64 -0.01 22.98
N SER A 447 -3.89 0.80 24.01
CA SER A 447 -5.23 1.29 24.35
C SER A 447 -5.81 2.27 23.33
N GLU A 448 -7.13 2.37 23.32
CA GLU A 448 -7.87 3.38 22.57
C GLU A 448 -8.49 4.40 23.53
N VAL A 449 -8.22 5.69 23.32
CA VAL A 449 -8.74 6.77 24.15
C VAL A 449 -9.43 7.82 23.29
N VAL A 450 -10.75 7.96 23.46
CA VAL A 450 -11.55 9.03 22.86
C VAL A 450 -11.83 10.09 23.91
N ASN A 451 -11.22 11.27 23.76
CA ASN A 451 -11.37 12.40 24.67
C ASN A 451 -12.21 13.53 24.06
N LEU A 452 -13.36 13.80 24.66
CA LEU A 452 -14.20 14.98 24.43
C LEU A 452 -14.19 15.95 25.63
N GLY A 453 -13.72 15.50 26.81
CA GLY A 453 -13.58 16.27 28.05
C GLY A 453 -12.13 16.64 28.35
N THR A 454 -11.66 16.37 29.58
CA THR A 454 -10.26 16.58 29.96
C THR A 454 -9.53 15.25 30.13
N ALA A 455 -8.41 15.07 29.44
CA ALA A 455 -7.48 13.96 29.60
C ALA A 455 -6.11 14.47 30.06
N VAL A 456 -5.50 13.81 31.04
CA VAL A 456 -4.17 14.14 31.57
C VAL A 456 -3.27 12.92 31.48
N ILE A 457 -2.13 13.03 30.82
CA ILE A 457 -1.06 12.02 30.75
C ILE A 457 0.16 12.62 31.45
N ASN A 458 0.60 12.01 32.55
CA ASN A 458 1.68 12.52 33.38
C ASN A 458 2.64 11.40 33.76
N GLY A 459 3.95 11.56 33.55
CA GLY A 459 4.96 10.54 33.90
C GLY A 459 4.78 9.19 33.19
N SER A 460 4.03 9.16 32.08
CA SER A 460 3.50 7.92 31.50
C SER A 460 4.19 7.54 30.19
N ARG A 461 4.03 6.28 29.77
CA ARG A 461 4.55 5.75 28.49
C ARG A 461 3.41 5.44 27.53
N GLY A 462 3.54 5.92 26.29
CA GLY A 462 2.49 5.90 25.28
C GLY A 462 2.30 4.57 24.55
N GLY A 463 3.35 3.74 24.43
CA GLY A 463 3.32 2.51 23.66
C GLY A 463 2.94 2.74 22.18
N GLU A 464 1.94 2.00 21.72
CA GLU A 464 1.28 2.13 20.42
C GLU A 464 -0.18 2.61 20.58
N ALA A 465 -0.50 3.32 21.67
CA ALA A 465 -1.87 3.74 21.95
C ALA A 465 -2.42 4.70 20.88
N HIS A 466 -3.74 4.66 20.70
CA HIS A 466 -4.47 5.52 19.79
C HIS A 466 -5.33 6.51 20.58
N ILE A 467 -5.02 7.81 20.46
CA ILE A 467 -5.75 8.87 21.15
C ILE A 467 -6.47 9.76 20.15
N ILE A 468 -7.77 9.94 20.33
CA ILE A 468 -8.61 10.89 19.59
C ILE A 468 -9.01 12.02 20.55
N ASN A 469 -8.41 13.19 20.38
CA ASN A 469 -8.80 14.41 21.10
C ASN A 469 -9.78 15.24 20.27
N GLY A 470 -11.08 15.07 20.51
CA GLY A 470 -12.15 15.72 19.74
C GLY A 470 -12.28 17.23 19.98
N ALA A 471 -13.22 17.89 19.28
CA ALA A 471 -13.28 19.36 19.21
C ALA A 471 -13.46 20.11 20.55
N GLY A 472 -14.03 19.45 21.57
CA GLY A 472 -14.13 19.99 22.94
C GLY A 472 -13.05 19.48 23.90
N GLY A 473 -12.22 18.54 23.43
CA GLY A 473 -11.23 17.83 24.22
C GLY A 473 -10.04 18.69 24.57
N LYS A 474 -9.63 18.61 25.85
CA LYS A 474 -8.39 19.15 26.39
C LYS A 474 -7.49 17.97 26.78
N LEU A 475 -6.36 17.83 26.10
CA LEU A 475 -5.36 16.80 26.38
C LEU A 475 -4.09 17.46 26.93
N TYR A 476 -3.70 17.11 28.15
CA TYR A 476 -2.47 17.59 28.77
C TYR A 476 -1.48 16.44 28.90
N ILE A 477 -0.30 16.58 28.29
CA ILE A 477 0.78 15.61 28.31
C ILE A 477 1.97 16.25 29.01
N LYS A 478 2.45 15.61 30.08
CA LYS A 478 3.53 16.14 30.90
C LYS A 478 4.52 15.03 31.25
N ASP A 479 5.82 15.32 31.15
CA ASP A 479 6.89 14.43 31.58
C ASP A 479 6.72 12.98 31.08
N SER A 480 6.22 12.79 29.85
CA SER A 480 5.79 11.49 29.32
C SER A 480 6.53 11.09 28.04
N GLU A 481 6.78 9.80 27.86
CA GLU A 481 7.39 9.25 26.65
C GLU A 481 6.27 8.75 25.73
N LEU A 482 6.01 9.43 24.62
CA LEU A 482 4.89 9.03 23.73
C LEU A 482 5.21 7.81 22.88
N GLU A 483 6.48 7.41 22.74
CA GLU A 483 6.89 6.24 21.97
C GLU A 483 6.28 6.25 20.55
N ALA A 484 5.52 5.22 20.16
CA ALA A 484 4.89 5.09 18.84
C ALA A 484 3.39 5.50 18.83
N LEU A 485 2.93 6.22 19.86
CA LEU A 485 1.56 6.67 20.01
C LEU A 485 1.06 7.47 18.80
N SER A 486 -0.21 7.22 18.45
CA SER A 486 -0.93 7.95 17.40
C SER A 486 -1.94 8.91 18.03
N LEU A 487 -1.79 10.22 17.78
CA LEU A 487 -2.68 11.26 18.25
C LEU A 487 -3.44 11.90 17.09
N VAL A 488 -4.77 11.80 17.11
CA VAL A 488 -5.68 12.58 16.27
C VAL A 488 -6.17 13.78 17.08
N ASN A 489 -5.80 15.00 16.67
CA ASN A 489 -6.13 16.21 17.43
C ASN A 489 -7.05 17.17 16.67
N VAL A 490 -8.29 17.28 17.14
CA VAL A 490 -9.30 18.28 16.74
C VAL A 490 -9.41 19.40 17.79
N GLY A 491 -9.19 19.08 19.07
CA GLY A 491 -9.30 19.99 20.21
C GLY A 491 -8.00 20.72 20.57
N THR A 492 -7.74 20.84 21.87
CA THR A 492 -6.49 21.41 22.39
C THR A 492 -5.62 20.31 23.00
N ALA A 493 -4.39 20.15 22.53
CA ALA A 493 -3.38 19.30 23.11
C ALA A 493 -2.19 20.16 23.58
N GLU A 494 -1.73 19.96 24.81
CA GLU A 494 -0.57 20.64 25.39
C GLU A 494 0.47 19.61 25.80
N MET A 495 1.72 19.77 25.35
CA MET A 495 2.88 18.98 25.76
C MET A 495 3.81 19.85 26.60
N SER A 496 4.25 19.32 27.74
CA SER A 496 5.04 20.08 28.71
C SER A 496 6.09 19.23 29.44
N GLY A 497 7.05 19.88 30.10
CA GLY A 497 8.09 19.21 30.86
C GLY A 497 9.06 18.42 29.98
N ASN A 498 9.45 17.23 30.42
CA ASN A 498 10.39 16.33 29.73
C ASN A 498 9.72 15.40 28.70
N THR A 499 8.58 15.80 28.13
CA THR A 499 7.84 14.98 27.17
C THR A 499 8.64 14.70 25.90
N THR A 500 8.63 13.46 25.40
CA THR A 500 9.27 13.05 24.14
C THR A 500 8.27 12.47 23.14
N ALA A 501 8.44 12.75 21.84
CA ALA A 501 7.50 12.36 20.78
C ALA A 501 8.19 11.89 19.48
N HIS A 502 9.45 11.49 19.57
CA HIS A 502 10.33 11.22 18.42
C HIS A 502 9.82 10.13 17.45
N SER A 503 9.03 9.17 17.93
CA SER A 503 8.40 8.13 17.10
C SER A 503 6.87 8.26 17.00
N ALA A 504 6.29 9.28 17.64
CA ALA A 504 4.86 9.50 17.66
C ALA A 504 4.35 10.05 16.32
N LYS A 505 3.10 9.73 16.00
CA LYS A 505 2.39 10.28 14.85
C LYS A 505 1.29 11.22 15.33
N ILE A 506 1.24 12.43 14.80
CA ILE A 506 0.23 13.43 15.14
C ILE A 506 -0.50 13.89 13.88
N ASP A 507 -1.80 13.59 13.82
CA ASP A 507 -2.71 14.01 12.76
C ASP A 507 -3.63 15.13 13.27
N MET A 508 -3.53 16.32 12.68
CA MET A 508 -4.24 17.53 13.10
C MET A 508 -5.51 17.77 12.23
N PHE A 509 -6.62 18.13 12.87
CA PHE A 509 -7.92 18.38 12.22
C PHE A 509 -8.58 19.70 12.70
N GLY A 510 -7.81 20.78 12.78
CA GLY A 510 -8.26 22.16 13.04
C GLY A 510 -7.96 22.67 14.45
N GLY A 511 -7.50 21.78 15.34
CA GLY A 511 -7.17 22.07 16.74
C GLY A 511 -5.83 22.78 16.96
N THR A 512 -5.45 22.90 18.23
CA THR A 512 -4.14 23.46 18.66
C THR A 512 -3.29 22.39 19.31
N LEU A 513 -2.00 22.35 18.95
CA LEU A 513 -0.94 21.62 19.62
C LEU A 513 0.05 22.62 20.22
N ASP A 514 0.06 22.76 21.55
CA ASP A 514 0.97 23.65 22.27
C ASP A 514 2.14 22.87 22.86
N ILE A 515 3.36 23.17 22.41
CA ILE A 515 4.62 22.58 22.87
C ILE A 515 5.53 23.61 23.56
N SER A 516 5.01 24.81 23.83
CA SER A 516 5.77 25.95 24.37
C SER A 516 6.34 25.71 25.77
N LYS A 517 5.78 24.75 26.50
CA LYS A 517 6.15 24.40 27.87
C LYS A 517 7.04 23.17 27.97
N VAL A 518 7.56 22.65 26.86
CA VAL A 518 8.57 21.59 26.87
C VAL A 518 9.91 22.16 27.34
N THR A 519 10.56 21.45 28.26
CA THR A 519 11.81 21.87 28.90
C THR A 519 13.02 21.02 28.50
N ALA A 520 12.80 19.98 27.68
CA ALA A 520 13.72 18.88 27.35
C ALA A 520 15.20 19.17 27.61
N ALA A 521 15.76 18.48 28.61
CA ALA A 521 17.17 18.52 28.96
C ALA A 521 17.79 17.11 28.86
N ALA A 522 18.89 16.98 28.13
CA ALA A 522 19.88 15.94 28.37
C ALA A 522 20.86 16.45 29.45
N PRO A 523 21.31 15.61 30.41
CA PRO A 523 22.29 16.06 31.42
C PRO A 523 23.62 16.46 30.76
N GLY A 524 24.09 17.69 31.00
CA GLY A 524 25.48 18.08 30.71
C GLY A 524 25.77 19.03 29.53
N ARG A 525 24.77 19.64 28.88
CA ARG A 525 24.97 20.77 27.93
C ARG A 525 23.96 21.89 28.18
N LYS A 526 24.27 23.12 27.76
CA LYS A 526 23.30 24.24 27.80
C LYS A 526 22.01 23.78 27.11
N ALA A 527 20.90 23.73 27.85
CA ALA A 527 19.63 23.18 27.39
C ALA A 527 19.03 24.04 26.27
N GLU A 528 18.96 23.51 25.06
CA GLU A 528 18.16 24.05 23.96
C GLU A 528 16.81 23.31 24.01
N LYS A 529 15.73 24.00 24.37
CA LYS A 529 14.38 23.40 24.47
C LYS A 529 14.01 22.81 23.11
N THR A 530 14.01 21.49 22.98
CA THR A 530 13.79 20.81 21.69
C THR A 530 12.75 19.70 21.86
N LEU A 531 11.82 19.61 20.93
CA LEU A 531 10.90 18.48 20.80
C LEU A 531 10.98 17.91 19.38
N SER A 532 11.39 16.64 19.28
CA SER A 532 11.22 15.85 18.06
C SER A 532 9.84 15.22 18.02
N ILE A 533 9.14 15.39 16.91
CA ILE A 533 7.89 14.70 16.57
C ILE A 533 8.17 13.83 15.35
N GLY A 534 7.81 12.55 15.44
CA GLY A 534 8.08 11.56 14.39
C GLY A 534 7.45 11.92 13.04
N ALA A 535 6.13 12.14 13.05
CA ALA A 535 5.33 12.57 11.90
C ALA A 535 4.25 13.58 12.33
N LEU A 536 4.06 14.64 11.55
CA LEU A 536 3.07 15.70 11.80
C LEU A 536 2.34 16.04 10.50
N SER A 537 1.04 15.78 10.45
CA SER A 537 0.20 16.02 9.27
C SER A 537 -1.13 16.69 9.59
N GLY A 538 -1.83 17.20 8.59
CA GLY A 538 -3.17 17.77 8.69
C GLY A 538 -3.24 19.29 8.84
N VAL A 539 -4.34 19.80 9.40
CA VAL A 539 -4.66 21.24 9.52
C VAL A 539 -4.75 21.64 11.00
N GLY A 540 -4.33 22.85 11.38
CA GLY A 540 -4.41 23.34 12.76
C GLY A 540 -3.25 24.25 13.15
N ASP A 541 -3.16 24.59 14.42
CA ASP A 541 -2.11 25.47 14.94
C ASP A 541 -1.10 24.72 15.80
N VAL A 542 0.19 24.91 15.55
CA VAL A 542 1.27 24.47 16.43
C VAL A 542 1.89 25.68 17.12
N VAL A 543 1.83 25.71 18.45
CA VAL A 543 2.37 26.79 19.28
C VAL A 543 3.68 26.31 19.90
N THR A 544 4.78 26.97 19.55
CA THR A 544 6.13 26.49 19.86
C THR A 544 6.80 27.22 21.02
N GLY A 545 6.44 28.47 21.33
CA GLY A 545 7.17 29.28 22.30
C GLY A 545 8.67 29.35 21.98
N ASP A 546 9.51 29.03 22.95
CA ASP A 546 10.96 28.91 22.77
C ASP A 546 11.40 27.50 22.33
N THR A 547 10.48 26.57 22.15
CA THR A 547 10.78 25.17 21.83
C THR A 547 11.07 25.00 20.35
N LYS A 548 12.27 24.50 20.05
CA LYS A 548 12.67 24.04 18.72
C LYS A 548 11.91 22.79 18.33
N LEU A 549 11.24 22.82 17.18
CA LEU A 549 10.46 21.71 16.66
C LEU A 549 11.27 20.93 15.62
N VAL A 550 11.50 19.64 15.85
CA VAL A 550 12.15 18.74 14.88
C VAL A 550 11.10 17.79 14.31
N LEU A 551 11.07 17.63 12.98
CA LEU A 551 10.06 16.84 12.24
C LEU A 551 10.72 15.82 11.30
N GLY A 552 10.07 14.67 11.12
CA GLY A 552 10.39 13.70 10.06
C GLY A 552 11.28 12.53 10.48
N GLU A 553 11.45 12.29 11.78
CA GLU A 553 12.27 11.17 12.29
C GLU A 553 11.71 9.78 11.94
N ARG A 554 10.41 9.68 11.59
CA ARG A 554 9.80 8.44 11.07
C ARG A 554 10.15 8.12 9.62
N ASN A 555 10.81 9.04 8.91
CA ASN A 555 11.15 8.90 7.48
C ASN A 555 9.93 8.69 6.56
N GLU A 556 8.74 9.12 6.99
CA GLU A 556 7.49 9.09 6.24
C GLU A 556 7.27 10.42 5.50
N ASP A 557 6.39 10.42 4.50
CA ASP A 557 5.95 11.64 3.83
C ASP A 557 4.82 12.30 4.60
N ASP A 558 5.04 13.53 5.04
CA ASP A 558 4.14 14.33 5.85
C ASP A 558 3.52 15.47 5.02
N ARG A 559 2.28 15.86 5.34
CA ARG A 559 1.64 17.03 4.75
C ARG A 559 0.93 17.86 5.82
N PHE A 560 1.50 19.02 6.11
CA PHE A 560 0.96 19.97 7.09
C PHE A 560 0.44 21.23 6.39
N GLU A 561 -0.86 21.47 6.55
CA GLU A 561 -1.59 22.61 5.96
C GLU A 561 -1.95 23.68 7.01
N GLY A 562 -1.58 23.44 8.27
CA GLY A 562 -1.81 24.35 9.40
C GLY A 562 -0.81 25.51 9.49
N SER A 563 -0.72 26.15 10.67
CA SER A 563 0.23 27.22 10.96
C SER A 563 1.15 26.89 12.14
N ILE A 564 2.45 27.13 11.98
CA ILE A 564 3.43 27.05 13.08
C ILE A 564 3.74 28.46 13.57
N LYS A 565 3.51 28.72 14.86
CA LYS A 565 3.66 30.05 15.48
C LYS A 565 4.30 29.97 16.88
N ARG A 566 4.78 31.10 17.37
CA ARG A 566 5.44 31.20 18.68
C ARG A 566 4.44 31.33 19.82
N ASP A 567 3.55 32.31 19.75
CA ASP A 567 2.59 32.61 20.81
C ASP A 567 1.16 32.19 20.43
N ALA A 568 0.43 31.64 21.41
CA ALA A 568 -1.00 31.44 21.31
C ALA A 568 -1.72 32.79 21.43
N VAL A 569 -2.78 32.99 20.64
CA VAL A 569 -3.81 33.98 20.98
C VAL A 569 -4.45 33.49 22.29
N ALA A 570 -4.29 34.26 23.37
CA ALA A 570 -4.70 33.85 24.71
C ALA A 570 -6.19 33.47 24.77
N SER A 571 -6.47 32.18 24.99
CA SER A 571 -7.81 31.68 25.35
C SER A 571 -7.86 31.42 26.85
N ASN A 572 -8.44 32.36 27.58
CA ASN A 572 -8.70 32.24 29.02
C ASN A 572 -9.84 31.25 29.29
N THR A 573 -9.55 29.97 29.52
CA THR A 573 -10.46 29.06 30.26
C THR A 573 -9.71 28.02 31.10
N ALA A 574 -9.13 28.47 32.21
CA ALA A 574 -8.69 27.59 33.29
C ALA A 574 -9.86 27.32 34.25
N SER A 575 -10.35 26.08 34.31
CA SER A 575 -11.16 25.59 35.44
C SER A 575 -11.41 24.08 35.38
N LYS A 576 -11.18 23.41 36.52
CA LYS A 576 -11.45 21.99 36.92
C LYS A 576 -10.34 20.93 36.88
N ALA A 577 -9.08 21.24 36.53
CA ALA A 577 -7.97 20.26 36.63
C ALA A 577 -7.24 20.24 38.00
N SER A 578 -7.76 20.91 39.03
CA SER A 578 -7.01 21.31 40.24
C SER A 578 -6.73 20.22 41.30
N GLY A 579 -7.00 18.94 41.00
CA GLY A 579 -6.70 17.81 41.90
C GLY A 579 -5.47 16.99 41.49
N ILE A 580 -5.35 16.69 40.19
CA ILE A 580 -4.33 15.78 39.63
C ILE A 580 -3.04 16.53 39.25
N LEU A 581 -3.13 17.85 39.02
CA LEU A 581 -2.00 18.70 38.65
C LEU A 581 -1.50 19.51 39.87
N ARG A 582 -0.76 18.89 40.80
CA ARG A 582 0.00 19.66 41.81
C ARG A 582 1.49 19.70 41.50
N ALA A 583 1.92 20.78 40.86
CA ALA A 583 3.21 21.43 41.06
C ALA A 583 3.11 22.91 40.62
N ASN A 584 3.56 23.82 41.48
CA ASN A 584 3.48 25.29 41.37
C ASN A 584 3.86 25.86 39.99
N PRO A 585 3.12 26.85 39.46
CA PRO A 585 3.63 27.70 38.39
C PRO A 585 4.45 28.86 39.01
N THR A 586 5.78 28.76 38.97
CA THR A 586 6.62 29.95 39.06
C THR A 586 6.64 30.64 37.70
N ALA A 587 6.00 31.80 37.61
CA ALA A 587 6.11 32.70 36.47
C ALA A 587 7.41 33.51 36.55
N PRO A 588 8.23 33.57 35.49
CA PRO A 588 9.13 34.69 35.25
C PRO A 588 8.49 35.68 34.27
N GLN A 589 8.55 36.96 34.63
CA GLN A 589 8.20 38.09 33.78
C GLN A 589 9.39 38.53 32.91
N VAL A 590 9.06 38.82 31.63
CA VAL A 590 9.59 39.86 30.71
C VAL A 590 11.09 39.89 30.39
N GLY A 591 11.40 39.65 29.11
CA GLY A 591 12.63 40.15 28.47
C GLY A 591 12.80 39.68 27.02
N ALA A 592 12.83 40.64 26.09
CA ALA A 592 13.22 40.57 24.68
C ALA A 592 12.15 40.22 23.60
N LYS A 593 12.01 41.20 22.68
CA LYS A 593 11.36 41.25 21.35
C LYS A 593 11.21 39.88 20.65
N PRO A 594 10.05 39.52 20.06
CA PRO A 594 9.81 38.14 19.65
C PRO A 594 10.64 37.76 18.41
N ALA A 595 11.58 36.82 18.60
CA ALA A 595 12.02 35.92 17.54
C ALA A 595 10.84 34.97 17.20
N GLY A 596 10.67 34.49 15.97
CA GLY A 596 9.59 33.54 15.64
C GLY A 596 9.95 32.09 16.01
N SER A 597 9.27 31.12 15.39
CA SER A 597 9.47 29.68 15.62
C SER A 597 10.72 29.15 14.92
N GLU A 598 11.39 28.16 15.53
CA GLU A 598 12.48 27.37 14.92
C GLU A 598 12.01 25.96 14.59
N VAL A 599 12.17 25.55 13.33
CA VAL A 599 11.76 24.25 12.80
C VAL A 599 12.93 23.58 12.09
N VAL A 600 13.14 22.28 12.37
CA VAL A 600 14.15 21.45 11.70
C VAL A 600 13.47 20.24 11.06
N LYS A 601 13.74 20.03 9.77
CA LYS A 601 13.36 18.82 9.04
C LYS A 601 14.55 17.85 9.00
N VAL A 602 14.34 16.63 9.49
CA VAL A 602 15.29 15.51 9.50
C VAL A 602 14.70 14.28 8.81
N GLY A 603 15.48 13.22 8.65
CA GLY A 603 15.02 11.98 7.99
C GLY A 603 14.88 12.11 6.47
N VAL A 604 14.59 11.00 5.77
CA VAL A 604 14.57 10.95 4.30
C VAL A 604 13.23 11.30 3.65
N GLY A 605 12.14 11.28 4.41
CA GLY A 605 10.79 11.58 3.91
C GLY A 605 10.59 13.04 3.47
N ASN A 606 9.50 13.31 2.78
CA ASN A 606 9.11 14.64 2.32
C ASN A 606 8.15 15.32 3.32
N LEU A 607 8.47 16.55 3.75
CA LEU A 607 7.56 17.40 4.52
C LEU A 607 6.92 18.43 3.60
N THR A 608 5.63 18.26 3.29
CA THR A 608 4.88 19.22 2.49
C THR A 608 4.26 20.29 3.39
N LEU A 609 4.69 21.53 3.23
CA LEU A 609 4.12 22.69 3.91
C LEU A 609 3.15 23.39 2.95
N ALA A 610 1.85 23.20 3.17
CA ALA A 610 0.78 23.74 2.32
C ALA A 610 -0.03 24.87 3.00
N GLY A 611 0.30 25.20 4.25
CA GLY A 611 -0.32 26.28 5.02
C GLY A 611 0.51 27.57 5.08
N ASP A 612 -0.02 28.57 5.78
CA ASP A 612 0.67 29.83 6.06
C ASP A 612 1.69 29.67 7.19
N GLN A 613 2.98 29.59 6.85
CA GLN A 613 4.07 29.39 7.82
C GLN A 613 4.79 30.68 8.22
N ARG A 614 4.16 31.86 8.08
CA ARG A 614 4.78 33.16 8.44
C ARG A 614 5.38 33.22 9.85
N GLY A 615 4.88 32.42 10.79
CA GLY A 615 5.39 32.33 12.15
C GLY A 615 6.77 31.67 12.29
N ILE A 616 7.25 30.96 11.27
CA ILE A 616 8.59 30.36 11.24
C ILE A 616 9.64 31.43 10.89
N THR A 617 10.59 31.66 11.79
CA THR A 617 11.75 32.53 11.53
C THR A 617 13.06 31.78 11.34
N SER A 618 13.09 30.48 11.62
CA SER A 618 14.20 29.61 11.24
C SER A 618 13.67 28.26 10.78
N LEU A 619 13.93 27.90 9.53
CA LEU A 619 13.64 26.60 8.95
C LEU A 619 14.95 25.95 8.49
N ARG A 620 15.35 24.86 9.13
CA ARG A 620 16.54 24.10 8.74
C ARG A 620 16.14 22.77 8.13
N VAL A 621 16.64 22.47 6.94
CA VAL A 621 16.43 21.18 6.25
C VAL A 621 17.73 20.39 6.28
N GLU A 622 17.84 19.48 7.25
CA GLU A 622 19.05 18.65 7.43
C GLU A 622 19.03 17.39 6.57
N GLY A 623 17.84 16.85 6.26
CA GLY A 623 17.66 15.68 5.43
C GLY A 623 16.26 15.60 4.79
N GLY A 624 16.17 14.87 3.69
CA GLY A 624 14.93 14.68 2.95
C GLY A 624 14.53 15.96 2.20
N THR A 625 13.24 16.10 1.90
CA THR A 625 12.73 17.25 1.12
C THR A 625 11.70 18.04 1.93
N VAL A 626 11.70 19.36 1.80
CA VAL A 626 10.57 20.23 2.15
C VAL A 626 9.88 20.67 0.86
N SER A 627 8.63 20.28 0.67
CA SER A 627 7.81 20.71 -0.47
C SER A 627 6.96 21.93 -0.08
N ALA A 628 7.22 23.07 -0.69
CA ALA A 628 6.53 24.32 -0.41
C ALA A 628 5.33 24.49 -1.37
N ALA A 629 4.11 24.36 -0.83
CA ALA A 629 2.87 24.40 -1.61
C ALA A 629 1.99 25.63 -1.29
N HIS A 630 2.56 26.63 -0.60
CA HIS A 630 1.88 27.87 -0.26
C HIS A 630 2.84 29.06 -0.35
N VAL A 631 2.31 30.28 -0.57
CA VAL A 631 3.12 31.50 -0.75
C VAL A 631 4.06 31.80 0.41
N ASN A 632 3.68 31.42 1.63
CA ASN A 632 4.50 31.60 2.82
C ASN A 632 4.99 30.27 3.42
N ALA A 633 5.03 29.19 2.63
CA ALA A 633 5.31 27.84 3.15
C ALA A 633 6.70 27.69 3.82
N LEU A 634 7.69 28.50 3.42
CA LEU A 634 9.05 28.45 3.97
C LEU A 634 9.28 29.40 5.16
N GLY A 635 8.24 30.13 5.59
CA GLY A 635 8.32 31.14 6.64
C GLY A 635 8.93 32.46 6.20
N THR A 636 9.11 33.38 7.15
CA THR A 636 9.55 34.76 6.88
C THR A 636 11.00 35.05 7.27
N GLY A 637 11.66 34.14 7.98
CA GLY A 637 13.04 34.34 8.45
C GLY A 637 14.10 33.62 7.62
N THR A 638 14.98 32.87 8.29
CA THR A 638 16.11 32.17 7.65
C THR A 638 15.73 30.73 7.29
N VAL A 639 15.93 30.35 6.03
CA VAL A 639 15.88 28.97 5.54
C VAL A 639 17.31 28.48 5.34
N THR A 640 17.69 27.39 6.01
CA THR A 640 19.01 26.75 5.84
C THR A 640 18.83 25.36 5.25
N VAL A 641 19.38 25.10 4.07
CA VAL A 641 19.33 23.78 3.42
C VAL A 641 20.72 23.13 3.55
N ALA A 642 20.83 22.05 4.31
CA ALA A 642 22.07 21.29 4.44
C ALA A 642 22.37 20.47 3.18
N GLU A 643 23.57 19.89 3.09
CA GLU A 643 24.03 19.11 1.93
C GLU A 643 23.08 17.96 1.53
N LYS A 644 22.47 17.29 2.52
CA LYS A 644 21.50 16.20 2.32
C LYS A 644 20.04 16.67 2.27
N GLY A 645 19.81 17.97 2.46
CA GLY A 645 18.50 18.58 2.44
C GLY A 645 18.10 19.03 1.03
N ALA A 646 16.79 19.04 0.78
CA ALA A 646 16.21 19.59 -0.42
C ALA A 646 14.99 20.45 -0.13
N VAL A 647 14.78 21.47 -0.95
CA VAL A 647 13.54 22.26 -0.99
C VAL A 647 12.96 22.16 -2.40
N SER A 648 11.67 21.87 -2.53
CA SER A 648 10.97 21.81 -3.81
C SER A 648 9.75 22.74 -3.80
N LEU A 649 9.55 23.50 -4.86
CA LEU A 649 8.44 24.45 -4.97
C LEU A 649 7.28 23.86 -5.78
N LEU A 650 6.13 23.75 -5.12
CA LEU A 650 4.85 23.39 -5.74
C LEU A 650 3.96 24.62 -5.99
N SER A 651 4.34 25.78 -5.45
CA SER A 651 3.74 27.09 -5.73
C SER A 651 4.81 28.18 -5.70
N GLY A 652 4.46 29.39 -6.16
CA GLY A 652 5.30 30.55 -5.88
C GLY A 652 5.43 30.79 -4.37
N VAL A 653 6.63 31.09 -3.89
CA VAL A 653 6.96 31.36 -2.47
C VAL A 653 7.56 32.75 -2.35
N ALA A 654 7.21 33.49 -1.30
CA ALA A 654 7.69 34.83 -1.03
C ALA A 654 7.91 35.09 0.46
N GLY A 655 8.56 36.22 0.77
CA GLY A 655 8.70 36.73 2.13
C GLY A 655 9.82 36.10 2.95
N VAL A 656 10.66 35.24 2.36
CA VAL A 656 11.79 34.62 3.05
C VAL A 656 12.92 35.65 3.25
N GLY A 657 13.28 35.98 4.48
CA GLY A 657 14.35 36.93 4.78
C GLY A 657 15.73 36.46 4.29
N HIS A 658 16.15 35.25 4.65
CA HIS A 658 17.46 34.74 4.26
C HIS A 658 17.39 33.29 3.80
N PHE A 659 18.07 32.95 2.71
CA PHE A 659 18.14 31.58 2.19
C PHE A 659 19.61 31.15 2.08
N ASP A 660 20.04 30.26 2.97
CA ASP A 660 21.40 29.71 3.04
C ASP A 660 21.42 28.27 2.50
N ASN A 661 22.04 28.05 1.35
CA ASN A 661 21.96 26.79 0.63
C ASN A 661 23.31 26.06 0.57
N ALA A 662 23.32 24.81 1.02
CA ALA A 662 24.38 23.82 0.77
C ALA A 662 23.84 22.56 0.04
N GLY A 663 22.52 22.44 -0.12
CA GLY A 663 21.84 21.27 -0.68
C GLY A 663 21.16 21.56 -2.01
N LYS A 664 19.98 20.95 -2.22
CA LYS A 664 19.23 21.08 -3.48
C LYS A 664 18.02 22.00 -3.33
N VAL A 665 17.84 22.92 -4.27
CA VAL A 665 16.60 23.68 -4.45
C VAL A 665 16.02 23.34 -5.81
N ASP A 666 14.77 22.91 -5.86
CA ASP A 666 14.03 22.64 -7.09
C ASP A 666 12.89 23.66 -7.22
N LEU A 667 13.04 24.58 -8.17
CA LEU A 667 12.07 25.64 -8.42
C LEU A 667 10.92 25.18 -9.31
N GLY A 668 11.08 24.09 -10.06
CA GLY A 668 10.17 23.75 -11.15
C GLY A 668 9.97 24.95 -12.09
N THR A 669 8.71 25.35 -12.28
CA THR A 669 8.28 26.56 -13.01
C THR A 669 7.89 27.72 -12.09
N HIS A 670 8.12 27.60 -10.78
CA HIS A 670 7.66 28.53 -9.76
C HIS A 670 8.71 29.57 -9.36
N LYS A 671 8.23 30.68 -8.77
CA LYS A 671 9.07 31.78 -8.30
C LYS A 671 9.36 31.66 -6.81
N LEU A 672 10.61 31.91 -6.41
CA LEU A 672 11.05 32.07 -5.01
C LEU A 672 11.51 33.50 -4.77
N ALA A 673 10.78 34.30 -4.00
CA ALA A 673 11.21 35.64 -3.59
C ALA A 673 11.83 35.60 -2.18
N VAL A 674 13.12 35.92 -2.10
CA VAL A 674 13.91 35.98 -0.86
C VAL A 674 14.55 37.36 -0.71
N GLU A 675 14.88 37.82 0.50
CA GLU A 675 15.65 39.07 0.62
C GLU A 675 17.12 38.85 0.27
N LYS A 676 17.77 37.88 0.93
CA LYS A 676 19.19 37.56 0.72
C LYS A 676 19.44 36.07 0.51
N TYR A 677 20.19 35.71 -0.54
CA TYR A 677 20.66 34.34 -0.78
C TYR A 677 22.17 34.19 -0.50
N THR A 678 22.57 33.11 0.15
CA THR A 678 23.98 32.69 0.29
C THR A 678 24.17 31.25 -0.16
N SER A 679 25.31 30.99 -0.80
CA SER A 679 25.70 29.68 -1.30
C SER A 679 26.86 29.10 -0.50
N LYS A 680 26.83 27.78 -0.30
CA LYS A 680 27.91 26.98 0.27
C LYS A 680 28.32 25.88 -0.71
N PRO A 681 29.51 25.28 -0.57
CA PRO A 681 29.92 24.17 -1.42
C PRO A 681 28.85 23.06 -1.46
N GLY A 682 28.52 22.60 -2.66
CA GLY A 682 27.49 21.57 -2.89
C GLY A 682 26.10 22.12 -3.25
N ALA A 683 25.87 23.43 -3.10
CA ALA A 683 24.61 24.08 -3.44
C ALA A 683 24.19 23.85 -4.90
N LYS A 684 22.94 23.44 -5.10
CA LYS A 684 22.35 23.20 -6.42
C LYS A 684 21.00 23.86 -6.54
N ILE A 685 20.73 24.49 -7.67
CA ILE A 685 19.40 24.96 -8.07
C ILE A 685 19.00 24.25 -9.35
N GLN A 686 17.81 23.67 -9.37
CA GLN A 686 17.16 23.16 -10.56
C GLN A 686 15.99 24.07 -10.94
N SER A 687 15.94 24.45 -12.21
CA SER A 687 14.84 25.22 -12.79
C SER A 687 14.34 24.51 -14.04
N ARG A 688 13.06 24.69 -14.35
CA ARG A 688 12.41 24.14 -15.55
C ARG A 688 11.71 25.26 -16.31
N VAL A 689 11.88 25.24 -17.63
CA VAL A 689 11.25 26.17 -18.57
C VAL A 689 10.21 25.42 -19.39
N GLU A 690 8.99 25.95 -19.43
CA GLU A 690 7.82 25.39 -20.12
C GLU A 690 6.95 26.48 -20.72
N LYS A 691 6.07 26.11 -21.66
CA LYS A 691 4.93 26.96 -22.03
C LYS A 691 3.76 26.72 -21.09
N VAL A 692 3.45 27.69 -20.24
CA VAL A 692 2.24 27.71 -19.39
C VAL A 692 1.27 28.74 -19.97
N GLY A 693 0.09 28.30 -20.43
CA GLY A 693 -0.87 29.20 -21.09
C GLY A 693 -0.37 29.83 -22.40
N GLY A 694 0.59 29.19 -23.08
CA GLY A 694 1.22 29.71 -24.31
C GLY A 694 2.38 30.69 -24.07
N GLN A 695 2.64 31.09 -22.83
CA GLN A 695 3.79 31.93 -22.44
C GLN A 695 4.93 31.08 -21.88
N VAL A 696 6.16 31.39 -22.27
CA VAL A 696 7.37 30.75 -21.74
C VAL A 696 7.54 31.17 -20.28
N THR A 697 7.41 30.22 -19.37
CA THR A 697 7.54 30.40 -17.92
C THR A 697 8.69 29.54 -17.42
N GLY A 698 9.53 30.10 -16.55
CA GLY A 698 10.65 29.39 -15.94
C GLY A 698 10.69 29.59 -14.43
N GLY A 699 11.13 28.58 -13.70
CA GLY A 699 11.37 28.73 -12.26
C GLY A 699 12.50 29.72 -12.00
N ALA A 700 12.27 30.68 -11.11
CA ALA A 700 13.18 31.79 -10.88
C ALA A 700 13.27 32.19 -9.40
N ILE A 701 14.43 32.71 -8.99
CA ILE A 701 14.66 33.30 -7.68
C ILE A 701 14.75 34.81 -7.83
N GLN A 702 13.97 35.55 -7.04
CA GLN A 702 14.09 37.00 -6.92
C GLN A 702 14.76 37.35 -5.59
N VAL A 703 15.79 38.20 -5.64
CA VAL A 703 16.50 38.71 -4.45
C VAL A 703 16.33 40.22 -4.30
N SER A 704 16.15 40.71 -3.07
CA SER A 704 15.99 42.15 -2.78
C SER A 704 17.18 42.80 -2.04
N GLN A 705 18.20 42.02 -1.70
CA GLN A 705 19.47 42.46 -1.13
C GLN A 705 20.65 41.81 -1.86
N ASP A 706 21.87 42.28 -1.57
CA ASP A 706 23.10 41.72 -2.15
C ASP A 706 23.23 40.24 -1.79
N SER A 707 23.35 39.40 -2.82
CA SER A 707 23.25 37.95 -2.73
C SER A 707 24.38 37.23 -3.45
N ASP A 708 24.76 36.06 -2.94
CA ASP A 708 25.89 35.28 -3.42
C ASP A 708 25.46 33.88 -3.89
N PHE A 709 25.52 33.64 -5.20
CA PHE A 709 25.28 32.34 -5.83
C PHE A 709 26.58 31.68 -6.33
N THR A 710 27.76 32.19 -6.00
CA THR A 710 29.05 31.78 -6.57
C THR A 710 29.36 30.28 -6.39
N GLN A 711 28.93 29.68 -5.27
CA GLN A 711 29.10 28.25 -4.97
C GLN A 711 27.91 27.39 -5.43
N THR A 712 26.90 27.98 -6.07
CA THR A 712 25.70 27.27 -6.53
C THR A 712 25.81 26.84 -7.99
N GLU A 713 25.59 25.55 -8.26
CA GLU A 713 25.37 25.06 -9.63
C GLU A 713 23.90 25.20 -10.00
N ILE A 714 23.62 26.06 -10.98
CA ILE A 714 22.27 26.31 -11.50
C ILE A 714 22.07 25.54 -12.79
N LYS A 715 21.18 24.53 -12.76
CA LYS A 715 20.83 23.73 -13.93
C LYS A 715 19.42 24.08 -14.40
N VAL A 716 19.31 24.49 -15.66
CA VAL A 716 18.03 24.80 -16.29
C VAL A 716 17.70 23.71 -17.31
N SER A 717 16.53 23.11 -17.13
CA SER A 717 15.93 22.19 -18.09
C SER A 717 14.90 22.91 -18.95
N VAL A 718 14.84 22.57 -20.24
CA VAL A 718 14.00 23.28 -21.22
C VAL A 718 13.10 22.26 -21.92
N ALA A 719 11.78 22.49 -21.90
CA ALA A 719 10.79 21.62 -22.54
C ALA A 719 10.99 21.55 -24.05
N ASP A 720 10.79 20.39 -24.67
CA ASP A 720 11.10 20.09 -26.07
C ASP A 720 10.45 21.01 -27.11
N ASP A 721 9.33 21.66 -26.79
CA ASP A 721 8.61 22.57 -27.68
C ASP A 721 9.13 24.01 -27.67
N ILE A 722 10.09 24.32 -26.79
CA ILE A 722 10.75 25.63 -26.67
C ILE A 722 11.97 25.66 -27.59
N ALA A 723 12.05 26.63 -28.49
CA ALA A 723 13.22 26.83 -29.36
C ALA A 723 14.34 27.62 -28.66
N LEU A 724 15.59 27.53 -29.13
CA LEU A 724 16.70 28.32 -28.60
C LEU A 724 16.44 29.85 -28.68
N ALA A 725 15.77 30.30 -29.74
CA ALA A 725 15.37 31.70 -29.93
C ALA A 725 14.25 32.17 -28.97
N ASP A 726 13.50 31.24 -28.38
CA ASP A 726 12.45 31.56 -27.40
C ASP A 726 13.05 31.87 -26.02
N VAL A 727 14.26 31.39 -25.75
CA VAL A 727 14.95 31.58 -24.45
C VAL A 727 16.11 32.57 -24.51
N GLN A 728 16.66 32.86 -25.70
CA GLN A 728 17.69 33.88 -25.88
C GLN A 728 17.16 35.26 -25.44
N ASP A 729 17.91 35.92 -24.56
CA ASP A 729 17.66 37.26 -23.98
C ASP A 729 16.34 37.40 -23.18
N LYS A 730 15.54 36.32 -23.08
CA LYS A 730 14.17 36.32 -22.52
C LYS A 730 14.01 35.53 -21.23
N LEU A 731 15.03 34.78 -20.81
CA LEU A 731 14.95 33.89 -19.66
C LEU A 731 16.04 34.20 -18.63
N GLY A 732 15.65 34.38 -17.37
CA GLY A 732 16.53 34.55 -16.21
C GLY A 732 16.11 33.65 -15.05
N VAL A 733 17.07 32.99 -14.39
CA VAL A 733 16.81 32.17 -13.18
C VAL A 733 17.00 32.98 -11.90
N VAL A 734 17.73 34.09 -11.96
CA VAL A 734 17.94 34.99 -10.83
C VAL A 734 17.59 36.41 -11.28
N SER A 735 16.72 37.09 -10.53
CA SER A 735 16.42 38.52 -10.69
C SER A 735 16.76 39.29 -9.42
N VAL A 736 17.23 40.52 -9.57
CA VAL A 736 17.79 41.34 -8.49
C VAL A 736 17.04 42.67 -8.42
N ALA A 737 16.70 43.13 -7.22
CA ALA A 737 16.07 44.44 -7.04
C ALA A 737 16.97 45.61 -7.45
N GLU A 738 16.35 46.76 -7.73
CA GLU A 738 17.07 47.96 -8.19
C GLU A 738 18.14 48.41 -7.19
N GLY A 739 19.35 48.69 -7.69
CA GLY A 739 20.49 49.11 -6.87
C GLY A 739 21.14 48.00 -6.04
N LYS A 740 20.80 46.72 -6.26
CA LYS A 740 21.42 45.55 -5.61
C LYS A 740 22.23 44.70 -6.59
N THR A 741 23.07 43.82 -6.04
CA THR A 741 23.97 42.96 -6.81
C THR A 741 23.75 41.47 -6.51
N ALA A 742 23.91 40.61 -7.51
CA ALA A 742 24.02 39.17 -7.31
C ALA A 742 25.11 38.59 -8.19
N THR A 743 26.08 37.91 -7.58
CA THR A 743 27.14 37.20 -8.32
C THR A 743 26.69 35.77 -8.56
N LEU A 744 26.61 35.37 -9.83
CA LEU A 744 26.17 34.04 -10.23
C LEU A 744 27.33 33.03 -10.21
N GLY A 745 27.04 31.81 -9.76
CA GLY A 745 27.91 30.66 -9.91
C GLY A 745 27.80 30.03 -11.30
N LYS A 746 28.14 28.74 -11.39
CA LYS A 746 28.07 28.01 -12.65
C LYS A 746 26.60 27.82 -13.06
N VAL A 747 26.23 28.42 -14.19
CA VAL A 747 24.93 28.24 -14.82
C VAL A 747 25.07 27.36 -16.05
N THR A 748 24.20 26.36 -16.19
CA THR A 748 24.18 25.47 -17.36
C THR A 748 22.76 25.30 -17.88
N VAL A 749 22.57 25.60 -19.17
CA VAL A 749 21.32 25.35 -19.91
C VAL A 749 21.66 24.46 -21.10
N GLY A 750 21.33 23.17 -21.03
CA GLY A 750 21.76 22.22 -22.05
C GLY A 750 23.29 22.17 -22.18
N SER A 751 23.79 22.54 -23.37
CA SER A 751 25.22 22.67 -23.69
C SER A 751 25.72 24.11 -23.63
N ILE A 752 24.88 25.05 -23.22
CA ILE A 752 25.20 26.48 -23.16
C ILE A 752 25.83 26.79 -21.80
N THR A 753 26.96 27.51 -21.84
CA THR A 753 27.71 27.96 -20.66
C THR A 753 27.99 29.48 -20.76
N GLY A 754 27.92 30.22 -19.65
CA GLY A 754 27.83 31.70 -19.66
C GLY A 754 29.13 32.50 -19.47
N GLY A 755 29.19 33.69 -20.12
CA GLY A 755 30.00 34.90 -19.82
C GLY A 755 31.40 35.05 -20.46
N LYS A 756 31.70 36.19 -21.15
CA LYS A 756 32.90 36.51 -21.97
C LYS A 756 34.21 35.79 -21.57
N THR A 757 34.69 34.90 -22.43
CA THR A 757 36.14 34.65 -22.49
C THR A 757 36.79 35.83 -23.21
N THR A 758 37.73 36.49 -22.52
CA THR A 758 38.66 37.47 -23.11
C THR A 758 39.12 37.00 -24.47
N LYS A 759 38.99 37.88 -25.47
CA LYS A 759 39.58 37.74 -26.81
C LYS A 759 41.01 37.22 -26.65
N PRO A 760 41.45 36.19 -27.41
CA PRO A 760 42.86 35.82 -27.46
C PRO A 760 43.64 37.07 -27.86
N THR A 761 44.48 37.56 -26.96
CA THR A 761 45.33 38.73 -27.15
C THR A 761 46.23 38.50 -28.37
N ASP A 762 46.11 39.45 -29.29
CA ASP A 762 47.13 39.84 -30.25
C ASP A 762 48.41 40.24 -29.47
N PRO A 763 49.62 39.75 -29.80
CA PRO A 763 50.81 39.95 -28.96
C PRO A 763 51.41 41.37 -28.95
N ASP A 764 50.95 42.32 -29.78
CA ASP A 764 51.69 43.56 -30.03
C ASP A 764 50.87 44.86 -29.80
N GLY A 765 50.45 45.12 -28.56
CA GLY A 765 49.89 46.43 -28.16
C GLY A 765 50.33 46.82 -26.74
N PRO A 766 50.75 48.09 -26.50
CA PRO A 766 51.37 48.48 -25.24
C PRO A 766 50.36 48.47 -24.09
N ASP A 767 50.84 47.88 -23.01
CA ASP A 767 50.19 47.69 -21.71
C ASP A 767 49.85 49.02 -21.03
N THR A 768 48.55 49.21 -20.75
CA THR A 768 48.11 49.98 -19.60
C THR A 768 46.88 49.29 -19.03
N ASN A 769 47.03 48.39 -18.05
CA ASN A 769 46.02 48.20 -16.99
C ASN A 769 46.65 47.57 -15.74
N ASN A 770 46.91 48.46 -14.78
CA ASN A 770 47.31 48.18 -13.41
C ASN A 770 46.15 47.49 -12.64
N PRO A 771 46.36 46.37 -11.93
CA PRO A 771 45.30 45.65 -11.21
C PRO A 771 44.74 46.34 -9.97
N ASP A 772 45.34 47.46 -9.53
CA ASP A 772 45.04 48.12 -8.25
C ASP A 772 44.21 49.43 -8.36
N ASP A 773 43.43 49.63 -9.44
CA ASP A 773 42.49 50.77 -9.53
C ASP A 773 41.14 50.45 -8.85
N PRO A 774 40.76 51.14 -7.75
CA PRO A 774 39.48 50.91 -7.06
C PRO A 774 38.24 51.37 -7.86
N ASN A 775 38.41 51.97 -9.03
CA ASN A 775 37.33 52.54 -9.84
C ASN A 775 37.04 51.79 -11.16
N ASN A 776 37.45 50.53 -11.33
CA ASN A 776 37.06 49.73 -12.50
C ASN A 776 35.57 49.29 -12.43
N PRO A 777 34.67 49.79 -13.29
CA PRO A 777 33.25 49.47 -13.23
C PRO A 777 32.93 48.32 -14.20
N ASP A 778 33.25 47.08 -13.83
CA ASP A 778 32.67 45.88 -14.47
C ASP A 778 31.66 45.22 -13.53
N THR A 779 30.69 46.03 -13.11
CA THR A 779 29.47 45.59 -12.44
C THR A 779 28.38 45.45 -13.48
N THR A 780 27.75 44.28 -13.54
CA THR A 780 26.48 44.05 -14.24
C THR A 780 25.51 45.19 -13.91
N LYS A 781 25.16 46.03 -14.89
CA LYS A 781 24.18 47.10 -14.69
C LYS A 781 22.84 46.49 -14.23
N PRO A 782 22.15 47.07 -13.24
CA PRO A 782 20.83 46.60 -12.81
C PRO A 782 19.84 46.68 -13.99
N VAL A 783 19.09 45.59 -14.20
CA VAL A 783 17.94 45.57 -15.11
C VAL A 783 16.66 45.49 -14.28
N ASP A 784 15.60 46.12 -14.79
CA ASP A 784 14.25 46.19 -14.25
C ASP A 784 13.84 44.97 -13.38
N PRO A 785 13.52 45.17 -12.09
CA PRO A 785 13.07 44.11 -11.17
C PRO A 785 11.82 43.34 -11.63
N ASN A 786 11.05 43.91 -12.57
CA ASN A 786 9.83 43.33 -13.11
C ASN A 786 10.03 42.55 -14.42
N ASN A 787 11.25 42.53 -14.98
CA ASN A 787 11.53 41.92 -16.28
C ASN A 787 12.92 41.25 -16.34
N PRO A 788 13.08 39.97 -15.93
CA PRO A 788 14.37 39.31 -15.93
C PRO A 788 14.86 39.05 -17.36
N THR A 789 15.82 39.84 -17.84
CA THR A 789 16.47 39.61 -19.12
C THR A 789 17.84 38.93 -18.94
N GLY A 790 18.00 37.78 -19.60
CA GLY A 790 19.27 37.29 -20.18
C GLY A 790 20.23 36.44 -19.35
N LEU A 791 19.87 35.21 -18.94
CA LEU A 791 20.84 34.16 -18.56
C LEU A 791 21.54 33.55 -19.78
N ILE A 792 20.81 33.51 -20.90
CA ILE A 792 21.27 33.05 -22.21
C ILE A 792 21.27 34.27 -23.13
N THR A 793 22.46 34.77 -23.46
CA THR A 793 22.65 35.89 -24.39
C THR A 793 23.25 35.40 -25.71
N SER A 794 23.18 36.24 -26.73
CA SER A 794 23.82 35.98 -28.03
C SER A 794 25.34 35.73 -27.92
N GLU A 795 26.01 36.23 -26.88
CA GLU A 795 27.45 36.05 -26.65
C GLU A 795 27.81 34.73 -25.95
N ASN A 796 26.84 33.99 -25.39
CA ASN A 796 27.16 32.76 -24.66
C ASN A 796 27.70 31.67 -25.59
N VAL A 797 28.67 30.92 -25.07
CA VAL A 797 29.36 29.87 -25.81
C VAL A 797 28.66 28.54 -25.59
N VAL A 798 28.46 27.79 -26.68
CA VAL A 798 27.95 26.44 -26.66
C VAL A 798 29.12 25.45 -26.62
N ARG A 799 29.17 24.67 -25.52
CA ARG A 799 30.12 23.60 -25.27
C ARG A 799 29.45 22.26 -25.56
N TYR A 800 29.54 21.84 -26.81
CA TYR A 800 28.97 20.57 -27.27
C TYR A 800 29.75 19.35 -26.76
N LEU A 801 31.01 19.54 -26.35
CA LEU A 801 31.86 18.47 -25.80
C LEU A 801 31.94 18.51 -24.28
N ALA A 802 31.45 17.45 -23.62
CA ALA A 802 31.74 17.18 -22.22
C ALA A 802 33.06 16.40 -22.06
N ALA A 803 33.81 16.67 -20.99
CA ALA A 803 35.13 16.07 -20.74
C ALA A 803 35.08 14.52 -20.61
N ASP A 804 34.06 13.99 -19.94
CA ASP A 804 33.99 12.57 -19.55
C ASP A 804 32.95 11.75 -20.34
N ALA A 805 32.43 12.29 -21.45
CA ALA A 805 31.37 11.61 -22.21
C ALA A 805 31.91 10.60 -23.23
N GLY A 806 31.25 9.43 -23.31
CA GLY A 806 31.57 8.32 -24.22
C GLY A 806 31.17 8.58 -25.67
N TYR A 807 31.71 9.62 -26.30
CA TYR A 807 31.49 9.94 -27.71
C TYR A 807 32.18 8.93 -28.64
N ARG A 808 31.52 8.56 -29.74
CA ARG A 808 32.19 7.89 -30.88
C ARG A 808 33.09 8.89 -31.62
N ALA A 809 34.08 8.38 -32.37
CA ALA A 809 35.03 9.23 -33.10
C ALA A 809 34.35 10.24 -34.05
N ASN A 810 33.32 9.79 -34.80
CA ASN A 810 32.58 10.65 -35.73
C ASN A 810 31.71 11.69 -34.99
N GLU A 811 31.07 11.30 -33.86
CA GLU A 811 30.31 12.23 -33.00
C GLU A 811 31.21 13.32 -32.43
N LYS A 812 32.37 12.92 -31.87
CA LYS A 812 33.35 13.87 -31.34
C LYS A 812 33.87 14.81 -32.42
N ALA A 813 34.10 14.31 -33.64
CA ALA A 813 34.61 15.10 -34.76
C ALA A 813 33.62 16.20 -35.19
N VAL A 814 32.34 15.87 -35.35
CA VAL A 814 31.31 16.87 -35.71
C VAL A 814 31.09 17.87 -34.57
N LEU A 815 31.01 17.41 -33.32
CA LEU A 815 30.81 18.31 -32.18
C LEU A 815 32.03 19.24 -31.98
N ALA A 816 33.25 18.74 -32.13
CA ALA A 816 34.47 19.57 -32.06
C ALA A 816 34.55 20.66 -33.15
N SER A 817 33.88 20.45 -34.29
CA SER A 817 33.86 21.42 -35.40
C SER A 817 33.06 22.68 -35.08
N VAL A 818 32.10 22.55 -34.16
CA VAL A 818 31.17 23.61 -33.72
C VAL A 818 31.26 23.85 -32.20
N ASP A 819 32.20 23.21 -31.49
CA ASP A 819 32.44 23.51 -30.08
C ASP A 819 33.05 24.89 -29.95
N GLY A 820 32.45 25.72 -29.09
CA GLY A 820 32.88 27.11 -28.92
C GLY A 820 32.10 28.13 -29.74
N VAL A 821 31.10 27.73 -30.54
CA VAL A 821 30.22 28.67 -31.26
C VAL A 821 29.33 29.42 -30.28
N THR A 822 28.91 30.62 -30.67
CA THR A 822 28.03 31.44 -29.84
C THR A 822 26.55 31.15 -30.09
N VAL A 823 25.70 31.37 -29.09
CA VAL A 823 24.24 31.26 -29.22
C VAL A 823 23.73 32.17 -30.33
N GLY A 824 24.25 33.40 -30.45
CA GLY A 824 23.88 34.34 -31.51
C GLY A 824 24.22 33.85 -32.91
N GLU A 825 25.33 33.14 -33.08
CA GLU A 825 25.70 32.55 -34.37
C GLU A 825 24.77 31.40 -34.78
N LEU A 826 24.23 30.66 -33.81
CA LEU A 826 23.27 29.58 -34.04
C LEU A 826 21.85 30.12 -34.31
N THR A 827 21.39 31.11 -33.54
CA THR A 827 20.04 31.67 -33.71
C THR A 827 19.92 32.54 -34.96
N SER A 828 21.00 33.21 -35.37
CA SER A 828 21.04 33.96 -36.63
C SER A 828 21.21 33.08 -37.86
N GLY A 829 21.47 31.77 -37.71
CA GLY A 829 21.79 30.85 -38.80
C GLY A 829 23.14 31.11 -39.48
N LYS A 830 24.04 31.87 -38.83
CA LYS A 830 25.40 32.11 -39.35
C LYS A 830 26.22 30.82 -39.32
N ILE A 831 26.02 29.96 -38.32
CA ILE A 831 26.61 28.63 -38.21
C ILE A 831 25.50 27.59 -38.09
N GLY A 832 25.44 26.67 -39.07
CA GLY A 832 24.43 25.61 -39.14
C GLY A 832 23.00 26.13 -39.32
N GLY A 833 22.04 25.21 -39.21
CA GLY A 833 20.60 25.49 -39.26
C GLY A 833 19.89 25.17 -37.96
N LYS A 834 18.56 25.18 -37.99
CA LYS A 834 17.68 24.97 -36.82
C LYS A 834 18.02 23.71 -36.02
N VAL A 835 18.45 22.63 -36.67
CA VAL A 835 18.78 21.37 -35.98
C VAL A 835 20.01 21.53 -35.10
N LEU A 836 21.03 22.25 -35.56
CA LEU A 836 22.21 22.53 -34.74
C LEU A 836 21.85 23.47 -33.58
N SER A 837 21.03 24.49 -33.84
CA SER A 837 20.58 25.45 -32.83
C SER A 837 19.81 24.77 -31.70
N GLU A 838 18.88 23.86 -32.01
CA GLU A 838 18.12 23.13 -30.98
C GLU A 838 18.96 22.09 -30.23
N MET A 839 20.01 21.54 -30.86
CA MET A 839 20.96 20.65 -30.18
C MET A 839 21.70 21.36 -29.04
N ALA A 840 21.86 22.69 -29.08
CA ALA A 840 22.48 23.46 -28.00
C ALA A 840 21.71 23.36 -26.66
N LEU A 841 20.39 23.14 -26.71
CA LEU A 841 19.54 22.97 -25.52
C LEU A 841 19.60 21.55 -24.94
N GLN A 842 20.22 20.59 -25.63
CA GLN A 842 20.48 19.26 -25.08
C GLN A 842 21.73 19.29 -24.19
N THR A 843 21.74 18.49 -23.12
CA THR A 843 22.89 18.43 -22.20
C THR A 843 24.10 17.82 -22.90
N ALA A 844 25.26 18.46 -22.76
CA ALA A 844 26.51 17.97 -23.33
C ALA A 844 26.81 16.53 -22.86
N GLY A 845 27.06 15.63 -23.81
CA GLY A 845 27.39 14.23 -23.54
C GLY A 845 26.18 13.32 -23.33
N SER A 846 24.96 13.86 -23.33
CA SER A 846 23.75 13.04 -23.20
C SER A 846 23.57 12.09 -24.38
N ALA A 847 22.79 11.02 -24.20
CA ALA A 847 22.51 10.07 -25.28
C ALA A 847 21.77 10.74 -26.45
N GLU A 848 20.89 11.70 -26.14
CA GLU A 848 20.12 12.47 -27.10
C GLU A 848 21.04 13.33 -27.98
N GLN A 849 21.99 14.06 -27.37
CA GLN A 849 22.96 14.85 -28.12
C GLN A 849 23.86 13.98 -29.00
N ARG A 850 24.36 12.84 -28.48
CA ARG A 850 25.19 11.92 -29.26
C ARG A 850 24.46 11.39 -30.50
N ARG A 851 23.17 11.09 -30.36
CA ARG A 851 22.32 10.70 -31.49
C ARG A 851 22.18 11.83 -32.52
N SER A 852 21.89 13.05 -32.08
CA SER A 852 21.81 14.22 -32.96
C SER A 852 23.13 14.51 -33.68
N ALA A 853 24.27 14.38 -32.97
CA ALA A 853 25.60 14.51 -33.55
C ALA A 853 25.87 13.45 -34.63
N SER A 854 25.54 12.18 -34.36
CA SER A 854 25.67 11.08 -35.32
C SER A 854 24.88 11.37 -36.60
N LEU A 855 23.62 11.84 -36.48
CA LEU A 855 22.81 12.27 -37.62
C LEU A 855 23.45 13.43 -38.41
N LEU A 856 24.00 14.45 -37.74
CA LEU A 856 24.60 15.62 -38.36
C LEU A 856 25.97 15.34 -39.01
N SER A 857 26.71 14.32 -38.59
CA SER A 857 28.09 14.06 -39.02
C SER A 857 28.26 13.76 -40.52
N GLY A 858 27.19 13.29 -41.19
CA GLY A 858 27.28 12.84 -42.58
C GLY A 858 27.98 11.49 -42.75
N GLU A 859 28.16 10.72 -41.67
CA GLU A 859 28.78 9.38 -41.73
C GLU A 859 27.99 8.42 -42.65
N SER A 860 26.69 8.63 -42.86
CA SER A 860 25.88 7.85 -43.81
C SER A 860 26.30 7.99 -45.28
N LEU A 861 27.09 9.00 -45.64
CA LEU A 861 27.53 9.28 -47.01
C LEU A 861 28.85 8.58 -47.38
N LEU A 862 29.51 7.96 -46.40
CA LEU A 862 30.90 7.57 -46.51
C LEU A 862 31.16 6.39 -47.47
N ASN A 863 30.15 5.53 -47.67
CA ASN A 863 30.32 4.32 -48.48
C ASN A 863 30.03 4.51 -49.98
N ASN A 864 29.72 5.74 -50.42
CA ASN A 864 29.30 6.02 -51.80
C ASN A 864 30.39 5.72 -52.84
N ALA A 865 31.66 6.06 -52.55
CA ALA A 865 32.77 5.77 -53.46
C ALA A 865 33.06 4.26 -53.56
N THR A 866 32.96 3.54 -52.44
CA THR A 866 33.13 2.08 -52.41
C THR A 866 32.01 1.37 -53.18
N ALA A 867 30.76 1.84 -53.04
CA ALA A 867 29.64 1.35 -53.83
C ALA A 867 29.86 1.63 -55.34
N ALA A 868 30.18 2.86 -55.72
CA ALA A 868 30.52 3.21 -57.11
C ALA A 868 31.63 2.30 -57.69
N GLN A 869 32.69 2.03 -56.93
CA GLN A 869 33.74 1.07 -57.30
C GLN A 869 33.21 -0.36 -57.47
N GLY A 870 32.28 -0.78 -56.61
CA GLY A 870 31.60 -2.07 -56.68
C GLY A 870 30.83 -2.27 -58.00
N ALA A 871 30.16 -1.23 -58.50
CA ALA A 871 29.44 -1.28 -59.78
C ALA A 871 30.40 -1.51 -60.96
N THR A 872 31.54 -0.82 -60.98
CA THR A 872 32.59 -1.08 -61.98
C THR A 872 33.17 -2.48 -61.86
N THR A 873 33.37 -2.97 -60.62
CA THR A 873 33.88 -4.33 -60.40
C THR A 873 32.88 -5.38 -60.89
N ALA A 874 31.58 -5.16 -60.72
CA ALA A 874 30.53 -6.04 -61.27
C ALA A 874 30.55 -6.06 -62.80
N PHE A 875 30.70 -4.90 -63.44
CA PHE A 875 30.89 -4.80 -64.89
C PHE A 875 32.14 -5.55 -65.38
N GLN A 876 33.27 -5.43 -64.67
CA GLN A 876 34.50 -6.16 -65.00
C GLN A 876 34.35 -7.68 -64.84
N ARG A 877 33.63 -8.16 -63.82
CA ARG A 877 33.31 -9.58 -63.68
C ARG A 877 32.45 -10.09 -64.84
N GLY A 878 31.54 -9.26 -65.34
CA GLY A 878 30.79 -9.51 -66.57
C GLY A 878 31.69 -9.76 -67.78
N MET A 879 32.80 -9.00 -67.93
CA MET A 879 33.81 -9.26 -68.95
C MET A 879 34.65 -10.52 -68.64
N GLN A 880 35.04 -10.74 -67.39
CA GLN A 880 35.84 -11.91 -66.98
C GLN A 880 35.13 -13.24 -67.24
N SER A 881 33.80 -13.30 -67.02
CA SER A 881 32.99 -14.49 -67.31
C SER A 881 33.07 -14.92 -68.79
N ARG A 882 33.43 -13.99 -69.69
CA ARG A 882 33.63 -14.24 -71.14
C ARG A 882 34.97 -14.87 -71.48
N MET A 883 35.96 -14.63 -70.63
CA MET A 883 37.37 -14.99 -70.84
C MET A 883 37.79 -16.21 -70.04
N VAL A 884 36.83 -16.79 -69.33
CA VAL A 884 36.94 -18.06 -68.64
C VAL A 884 37.66 -19.05 -69.53
N ALA A 885 38.71 -19.68 -68.98
CA ALA A 885 39.46 -20.72 -69.67
C ALA A 885 40.20 -20.26 -70.96
N GLY A 886 40.51 -18.97 -71.11
CA GLY A 886 41.23 -18.44 -72.27
C GLY A 886 40.31 -18.13 -73.47
N GLY A 887 39.01 -17.93 -73.22
CA GLY A 887 38.00 -17.69 -74.27
C GLY A 887 37.63 -18.97 -75.04
N ALA A 888 38.23 -20.10 -74.69
CA ALA A 888 37.89 -21.43 -75.17
C ALA A 888 36.86 -22.08 -74.24
N MET A 889 35.61 -22.18 -74.69
CA MET A 889 34.61 -23.01 -74.04
C MET A 889 34.88 -24.48 -74.42
N LEU A 890 35.02 -25.31 -73.39
CA LEU A 890 34.67 -26.74 -73.32
C LEU A 890 34.80 -27.53 -74.65
N ASP A 891 35.91 -28.25 -74.80
CA ASP A 891 36.21 -29.24 -75.85
C ASP A 891 36.15 -28.74 -77.31
N ASP A 892 37.17 -27.97 -77.71
CA ASP A 892 37.47 -27.65 -79.11
C ASP A 892 38.47 -28.68 -79.72
N LYS A 893 38.65 -29.86 -79.09
CA LYS A 893 39.57 -30.90 -79.61
C LYS A 893 38.91 -32.24 -79.96
N THR A 894 37.68 -32.56 -79.54
CA THR A 894 37.01 -33.82 -80.00
C THR A 894 35.47 -33.76 -80.02
N ALA A 895 34.83 -33.64 -81.20
CA ALA A 895 33.59 -34.36 -81.60
C ALA A 895 32.94 -33.81 -82.90
N ASN A 896 33.13 -34.56 -83.99
CA ASN A 896 32.30 -34.66 -85.21
C ASN A 896 31.96 -33.35 -85.97
N GLY A 897 32.79 -33.04 -86.97
CA GLY A 897 32.30 -32.74 -88.33
C GLY A 897 31.99 -31.30 -88.73
N VAL A 898 32.13 -30.30 -87.86
CA VAL A 898 32.14 -28.88 -88.27
C VAL A 898 33.35 -28.23 -87.63
N ARG A 899 34.36 -27.87 -88.45
CA ARG A 899 35.39 -26.92 -88.05
C ARG A 899 34.68 -25.62 -87.69
N THR A 900 34.71 -25.22 -86.43
CA THR A 900 34.46 -23.84 -86.00
C THR A 900 35.36 -22.95 -86.84
N ASP A 901 34.80 -21.99 -87.57
CA ASP A 901 35.60 -21.12 -88.42
C ASP A 901 36.59 -20.30 -87.57
N ASP A 902 37.79 -20.06 -88.09
CA ASP A 902 38.89 -19.34 -87.42
C ASP A 902 38.59 -17.81 -87.24
N SER A 903 37.32 -17.37 -87.41
CA SER A 903 36.90 -15.96 -87.53
C SER A 903 35.56 -15.57 -86.85
N GLY A 904 34.96 -16.44 -86.04
CA GLY A 904 33.59 -16.26 -85.53
C GLY A 904 33.38 -15.04 -84.62
N ILE A 905 32.23 -14.38 -84.79
CA ILE A 905 31.74 -13.27 -83.95
C ILE A 905 30.68 -13.81 -82.98
N ALA A 906 30.69 -13.34 -81.74
CA ALA A 906 29.66 -13.67 -80.78
C ALA A 906 29.15 -12.44 -80.02
N GLY A 907 27.84 -12.39 -79.81
CA GLY A 907 27.18 -11.43 -78.93
C GLY A 907 26.91 -12.06 -77.57
N TRP A 908 26.96 -11.25 -76.50
CA TRP A 908 26.61 -11.70 -75.17
C TRP A 908 25.92 -10.63 -74.33
N ALA A 909 25.16 -11.10 -73.34
CA ALA A 909 24.56 -10.29 -72.30
C ALA A 909 24.76 -10.94 -70.94
N SER A 910 24.96 -10.13 -69.90
CA SER A 910 25.11 -10.59 -68.52
C SER A 910 24.37 -9.64 -67.57
N PHE A 911 23.66 -10.21 -66.61
CA PHE A 911 22.97 -9.48 -65.56
C PHE A 911 23.28 -10.13 -64.22
N ALA A 912 23.64 -9.33 -63.22
CA ALA A 912 23.94 -9.78 -61.88
C ALA A 912 23.30 -8.86 -60.84
N GLY A 913 22.72 -9.44 -59.80
CA GLY A 913 22.24 -8.75 -58.62
C GLY A 913 23.03 -9.19 -57.40
N GLY A 914 23.29 -8.27 -56.48
CA GLY A 914 24.04 -8.61 -55.27
C GLY A 914 23.76 -7.68 -54.11
N ASN A 915 24.14 -8.17 -52.93
CA ASN A 915 24.20 -7.39 -51.72
C ASN A 915 25.59 -7.49 -51.07
N ALA A 916 25.97 -6.46 -50.33
CA ALA A 916 27.16 -6.45 -49.51
C ALA A 916 26.84 -5.78 -48.18
N THR A 917 27.27 -6.39 -47.09
CA THR A 917 27.16 -5.82 -45.74
C THR A 917 28.55 -5.53 -45.21
N GLN A 918 28.79 -4.29 -44.78
CA GLN A 918 30.04 -3.86 -44.16
C GLN A 918 29.80 -3.55 -42.69
N ARG A 919 30.61 -4.13 -41.81
CA ARG A 919 30.53 -3.97 -40.35
C ARG A 919 31.92 -3.78 -39.77
N GLY A 920 32.03 -3.04 -38.67
CA GLY A 920 33.32 -2.80 -38.03
C GLY A 920 33.24 -1.90 -36.81
N ASP A 921 34.30 -1.13 -36.60
CA ASP A 921 34.49 -0.15 -35.53
C ASP A 921 33.75 1.17 -35.74
N ALA A 922 33.01 1.29 -36.84
CA ALA A 922 32.19 2.45 -37.20
C ALA A 922 30.81 2.00 -37.69
N LEU A 923 30.03 2.95 -38.23
CA LEU A 923 28.70 2.68 -38.76
C LEU A 923 28.70 1.58 -39.82
N SER A 924 27.75 0.64 -39.72
CA SER A 924 27.59 -0.45 -40.67
C SER A 924 26.82 0.00 -41.91
N PHE A 925 27.08 -0.63 -43.05
CA PHE A 925 26.44 -0.31 -44.33
C PHE A 925 25.91 -1.54 -45.05
N ASP A 926 24.72 -1.40 -45.62
CA ASP A 926 24.13 -2.32 -46.58
C ASP A 926 24.18 -1.69 -47.98
N VAL A 927 24.80 -2.40 -48.92
CA VAL A 927 24.83 -2.05 -50.35
C VAL A 927 24.05 -3.10 -51.11
N ARG A 928 23.11 -2.68 -51.96
CA ARG A 928 22.33 -3.58 -52.81
C ARG A 928 22.27 -3.01 -54.22
N GLY A 929 22.45 -3.84 -55.22
CA GLY A 929 22.45 -3.37 -56.60
C GLY A 929 22.20 -4.44 -57.63
N ILE A 930 21.90 -3.97 -58.84
CA ILE A 930 21.75 -4.78 -60.05
C ILE A 930 22.61 -4.12 -61.13
N ASP A 931 23.45 -4.92 -61.77
CA ASP A 931 24.35 -4.52 -62.83
C ASP A 931 24.09 -5.39 -64.08
N GLY A 932 24.10 -4.76 -65.25
CA GLY A 932 23.90 -5.40 -66.54
C GLY A 932 24.97 -4.98 -67.54
N ALA A 933 25.42 -5.90 -68.39
CA ALA A 933 26.39 -5.66 -69.44
C ALA A 933 26.01 -6.39 -70.72
N ILE A 934 26.25 -5.76 -71.86
CA ILE A 934 26.16 -6.38 -73.18
C ILE A 934 27.46 -6.16 -73.91
N GLY A 935 27.87 -7.14 -74.72
CA GLY A 935 29.12 -7.06 -75.44
C GLY A 935 29.18 -7.91 -76.68
N VAL A 936 30.23 -7.67 -77.46
CA VAL A 936 30.58 -8.43 -78.66
C VAL A 936 32.04 -8.86 -78.56
N ASP A 937 32.31 -10.11 -78.89
CA ASP A 937 33.65 -10.67 -79.00
C ASP A 937 33.90 -11.28 -80.38
N LYS A 938 35.14 -11.15 -80.89
CA LYS A 938 35.61 -11.78 -82.12
C LYS A 938 36.78 -12.70 -81.82
N ARG A 939 36.75 -13.90 -82.39
CA ARG A 939 37.88 -14.83 -82.38
C ARG A 939 38.89 -14.46 -83.47
N VAL A 940 40.16 -14.44 -83.12
CA VAL A 940 41.29 -14.11 -84.01
C VAL A 940 42.28 -15.27 -83.98
N GLY A 941 42.24 -16.11 -85.01
CA GLY A 941 43.01 -17.36 -85.06
C GLY A 941 42.50 -18.40 -84.04
N ARG A 942 43.31 -19.44 -83.78
CA ARG A 942 42.85 -20.61 -83.01
C ARG A 942 42.76 -20.37 -81.49
N GLY A 943 43.40 -19.33 -80.95
CA GLY A 943 43.59 -19.17 -79.51
C GLY A 943 43.25 -17.81 -78.92
N THR A 944 42.89 -16.78 -79.72
CA THR A 944 42.71 -15.40 -79.22
C THR A 944 41.28 -14.92 -79.37
N VAL A 945 40.77 -14.21 -78.36
CA VAL A 945 39.47 -13.52 -78.37
C VAL A 945 39.67 -12.08 -77.93
N VAL A 946 39.10 -11.13 -78.66
CA VAL A 946 39.07 -9.71 -78.28
C VAL A 946 37.64 -9.19 -78.36
N GLY A 947 37.26 -8.30 -77.46
CA GLY A 947 35.90 -7.79 -77.42
C GLY A 947 35.74 -6.47 -76.70
N ALA A 948 34.55 -5.91 -76.87
CA ALA A 948 34.11 -4.68 -76.24
C ALA A 948 32.75 -4.89 -75.56
N SER A 949 32.47 -4.10 -74.53
CA SER A 949 31.18 -4.14 -73.83
C SER A 949 30.77 -2.77 -73.30
N ILE A 950 29.47 -2.61 -73.13
CA ILE A 950 28.85 -1.49 -72.40
C ILE A 950 27.97 -2.05 -71.29
N GLY A 951 27.83 -1.31 -70.21
CA GLY A 951 27.03 -1.76 -69.06
C GLY A 951 26.36 -0.63 -68.31
N MET A 952 25.29 -0.97 -67.62
CA MET A 952 24.53 -0.06 -66.74
C MET A 952 24.31 -0.74 -65.40
N GLY A 953 24.36 0.03 -64.32
CA GLY A 953 24.19 -0.50 -62.98
C GLY A 953 23.56 0.50 -62.03
N ASN A 954 22.77 0.01 -61.07
CA ASN A 954 22.23 0.80 -59.98
C ASN A 954 22.62 0.17 -58.65
N GLN A 955 23.12 1.00 -57.74
CA GLN A 955 23.38 0.61 -56.36
C GLN A 955 22.69 1.54 -55.37
N ASN A 956 22.11 0.96 -54.34
CA ASN A 956 21.55 1.67 -53.20
C ASN A 956 22.37 1.36 -51.95
N VAL A 957 22.73 2.41 -51.22
CA VAL A 957 23.56 2.36 -50.00
C VAL A 957 22.72 2.85 -48.84
N LYS A 958 22.62 2.04 -47.79
CA LYS A 958 21.95 2.39 -46.53
C LYS A 958 22.91 2.19 -45.37
N ALA A 959 22.89 3.13 -44.44
CA ALA A 959 23.68 3.05 -43.22
C ALA A 959 22.79 2.62 -42.06
N ASP A 960 23.22 1.65 -41.26
CA ASP A 960 22.40 1.05 -40.20
C ASP A 960 22.02 2.09 -39.14
N GLY A 961 20.74 2.13 -38.76
CA GLY A 961 20.24 3.07 -37.75
C GLY A 961 20.15 4.53 -38.19
N MET A 962 20.43 4.84 -39.46
CA MET A 962 20.35 6.19 -40.02
C MET A 962 19.16 6.37 -40.96
N PRO A 963 18.37 7.44 -40.82
CA PRO A 963 17.25 7.74 -41.72
C PRO A 963 17.77 8.38 -43.03
N GLY A 964 18.13 7.55 -44.01
CA GLY A 964 18.57 7.99 -45.33
C GLY A 964 19.09 6.89 -46.23
N GLU A 965 19.25 7.21 -47.52
CA GLU A 965 19.86 6.31 -48.51
C GLU A 965 20.63 7.11 -49.58
N SER A 966 21.62 6.46 -50.22
CA SER A 966 22.33 7.00 -51.38
C SER A 966 22.16 6.09 -52.58
N LYS A 967 21.79 6.68 -53.73
CA LYS A 967 21.58 5.97 -55.00
C LYS A 967 22.69 6.31 -55.98
N ILE A 968 23.36 5.29 -56.49
CA ILE A 968 24.44 5.40 -57.47
C ILE A 968 23.97 4.75 -58.77
N ASN A 969 23.84 5.53 -59.83
CA ASN A 969 23.61 5.05 -61.19
C ASN A 969 24.92 5.11 -61.98
N SER A 970 25.26 4.02 -62.65
CA SER A 970 26.55 3.85 -63.30
C SER A 970 26.39 3.48 -64.77
N VAL A 971 27.21 4.07 -65.65
CA VAL A 971 27.31 3.72 -67.07
C VAL A 971 28.77 3.38 -67.37
N SER A 972 29.02 2.17 -67.87
CA SER A 972 30.35 1.61 -68.07
C SER A 972 30.62 1.29 -69.54
N VAL A 973 31.88 1.42 -69.94
CA VAL A 973 32.42 0.92 -71.20
C VAL A 973 33.72 0.17 -70.93
N GLY A 974 33.99 -0.92 -71.66
CA GLY A 974 35.19 -1.71 -71.45
C GLY A 974 35.64 -2.49 -72.67
N LEU A 975 36.95 -2.78 -72.68
CA LEU A 975 37.63 -3.62 -73.67
C LEU A 975 38.28 -4.80 -72.95
N TYR A 976 38.25 -5.98 -73.57
CA TYR A 976 38.81 -7.18 -72.98
C TYR A 976 39.44 -8.10 -74.04
N GLY A 977 40.42 -8.89 -73.62
CA GLY A 977 41.17 -9.78 -74.49
C GLY A 977 41.69 -11.02 -73.77
N SER A 978 41.63 -12.16 -74.45
CA SER A 978 41.94 -13.46 -73.91
C SER A 978 42.75 -14.27 -74.91
N HIS A 979 43.74 -15.03 -74.45
CA HIS A 979 44.57 -15.89 -75.29
C HIS A 979 44.82 -17.24 -74.59
N LEU A 980 44.65 -18.36 -75.30
CA LEU A 980 45.02 -19.71 -74.89
C LEU A 980 45.97 -20.31 -75.93
N ASN A 981 47.14 -20.76 -75.49
CA ASN A 981 48.12 -21.39 -76.38
C ASN A 981 48.05 -22.93 -76.36
N ASP A 982 48.78 -23.57 -77.27
CA ASP A 982 48.83 -25.03 -77.37
C ASP A 982 49.46 -25.74 -76.15
N ALA A 983 50.22 -25.00 -75.33
CA ALA A 983 50.79 -25.48 -74.07
C ALA A 983 49.82 -25.36 -72.87
N ASN A 984 48.53 -25.10 -73.15
CA ASN A 984 47.46 -24.91 -72.17
C ASN A 984 47.69 -23.72 -71.21
N LEU A 985 48.50 -22.73 -71.59
CA LEU A 985 48.66 -21.47 -70.86
C LEU A 985 47.63 -20.46 -71.36
N PHE A 986 46.93 -19.81 -70.43
CA PHE A 986 45.99 -18.75 -70.74
C PHE A 986 46.38 -17.41 -70.13
N VAL A 987 46.04 -16.34 -70.85
CA VAL A 987 46.19 -14.95 -70.42
C VAL A 987 44.88 -14.22 -70.70
N ASN A 988 44.35 -13.57 -69.67
CA ASN A 988 43.12 -12.79 -69.71
C ASN A 988 43.41 -11.38 -69.22
N GLY A 989 42.91 -10.35 -69.89
CA GLY A 989 42.89 -9.00 -69.32
C GLY A 989 41.83 -8.08 -69.90
N GLY A 990 41.56 -6.99 -69.19
CA GLY A 990 40.62 -5.97 -69.64
C GLY A 990 40.76 -4.65 -68.92
N VAL A 991 40.21 -3.61 -69.53
CA VAL A 991 40.16 -2.24 -69.00
C VAL A 991 38.75 -1.70 -69.11
N SER A 992 38.34 -0.84 -68.18
CA SER A 992 37.01 -0.26 -68.10
C SER A 992 37.03 1.17 -67.60
N TYR A 993 36.12 1.98 -68.13
CA TYR A 993 35.80 3.31 -67.60
C TYR A 993 34.30 3.38 -67.27
N THR A 994 33.97 3.88 -66.08
CA THR A 994 32.60 4.02 -65.61
C THR A 994 32.35 5.45 -65.15
N ASN A 995 31.27 6.07 -65.63
CA ASN A 995 30.73 7.30 -65.05
C ASN A 995 29.65 6.96 -64.03
N HIS A 996 29.61 7.72 -62.93
CA HIS A 996 28.65 7.58 -61.84
C HIS A 996 27.86 8.87 -61.61
N SER A 997 26.56 8.73 -61.36
CA SER A 997 25.68 9.77 -60.85
C SER A 997 25.14 9.34 -59.49
N VAL A 998 25.40 10.14 -58.46
CA VAL A 998 25.06 9.83 -57.06
C VAL A 998 24.05 10.85 -56.56
N THR A 999 22.92 10.35 -56.04
CA THR A 999 21.92 11.16 -55.33
C THR A 999 21.83 10.67 -53.89
N THR A 1000 21.83 11.60 -52.94
CA THR A 1000 21.81 11.33 -51.51
C THR A 1000 20.57 11.96 -50.89
N ASP A 1001 19.93 11.24 -49.96
CA ASP A 1001 18.79 11.74 -49.19
C ASP A 1001 18.91 11.26 -47.75
N ARG A 1002 18.98 12.16 -46.77
CA ARG A 1002 19.06 11.82 -45.33
C ARG A 1002 18.27 12.79 -44.47
N THR A 1003 17.91 12.39 -43.25
CA THR A 1003 17.19 13.24 -42.29
C THR A 1003 18.08 13.51 -41.07
N VAL A 1004 18.13 14.77 -40.63
CA VAL A 1004 18.79 15.20 -39.40
C VAL A 1004 17.76 15.73 -38.42
N ALA A 1005 17.99 15.51 -37.12
CA ALA A 1005 17.08 15.97 -36.08
C ALA A 1005 17.77 16.17 -34.72
N ALA A 1006 17.26 17.14 -33.97
CA ALA A 1006 17.58 17.41 -32.58
C ALA A 1006 16.35 18.01 -31.91
N ARG A 1007 15.92 17.46 -30.77
CA ARG A 1007 14.67 17.83 -30.09
C ARG A 1007 13.49 17.85 -31.06
N ASN A 1008 12.73 18.95 -31.13
CA ASN A 1008 11.62 19.15 -32.04
C ASN A 1008 12.04 19.60 -33.45
N ALA A 1009 13.31 19.93 -33.69
CA ALA A 1009 13.81 20.33 -35.00
C ALA A 1009 14.20 19.13 -35.84
N SER A 1010 13.74 19.10 -37.10
CA SER A 1010 14.15 18.12 -38.10
C SER A 1010 14.27 18.75 -39.50
N ALA A 1011 15.20 18.24 -40.30
CA ALA A 1011 15.40 18.65 -41.68
C ALA A 1011 15.72 17.44 -42.57
N ARG A 1012 15.12 17.39 -43.77
CA ARG A 1012 15.43 16.39 -44.79
C ARG A 1012 16.40 17.00 -45.79
N LEU A 1013 17.59 16.42 -45.88
CA LEU A 1013 18.71 16.88 -46.67
C LEU A 1013 18.83 16.07 -47.96
N SER A 1014 19.15 16.74 -49.05
CA SER A 1014 19.37 16.14 -50.36
C SER A 1014 20.61 16.71 -51.03
N GLY A 1015 21.36 15.86 -51.72
CA GLY A 1015 22.56 16.27 -52.47
C GLY A 1015 22.78 15.42 -53.70
N LYS A 1016 23.41 16.00 -54.73
CA LYS A 1016 23.74 15.33 -55.99
C LYS A 1016 25.22 15.52 -56.33
N THR A 1017 25.90 14.44 -56.69
CA THR A 1017 27.29 14.48 -57.15
C THR A 1017 27.51 13.53 -58.32
N GLY A 1018 28.58 13.78 -59.07
CA GLY A 1018 29.05 12.91 -60.15
C GLY A 1018 30.44 12.38 -59.83
N GLY A 1019 30.85 11.35 -60.55
CA GLY A 1019 32.20 10.81 -60.43
C GLY A 1019 32.52 9.79 -61.50
N ASN A 1020 33.72 9.23 -61.43
CA ASN A 1020 34.16 8.20 -62.35
C ASN A 1020 35.02 7.14 -61.67
N THR A 1021 35.08 5.97 -62.31
CA THR A 1021 35.97 4.88 -61.94
C THR A 1021 36.73 4.41 -63.17
N PHE A 1022 38.06 4.33 -63.03
CA PHE A 1022 38.91 3.60 -63.96
C PHE A 1022 39.21 2.23 -63.37
N GLY A 1023 39.12 1.17 -64.19
CA GLY A 1023 39.40 -0.18 -63.74
C GLY A 1023 40.21 -0.98 -64.76
N ALA A 1024 41.05 -1.89 -64.25
CA ALA A 1024 41.81 -2.84 -65.05
C ALA A 1024 41.91 -4.19 -64.33
N PHE A 1025 42.01 -5.28 -65.10
CA PHE A 1025 42.31 -6.59 -64.54
C PHE A 1025 43.17 -7.41 -65.51
N GLY A 1026 43.95 -8.32 -64.94
CA GLY A 1026 44.78 -9.28 -65.68
C GLY A 1026 44.92 -10.58 -64.91
N GLU A 1027 44.94 -11.71 -65.60
CA GLU A 1027 45.06 -13.05 -65.02
C GLU A 1027 45.84 -13.96 -65.98
N ILE A 1028 46.80 -14.70 -65.44
CA ILE A 1028 47.60 -15.69 -66.17
C ILE A 1028 47.46 -17.03 -65.45
N GLY A 1029 47.28 -18.11 -66.19
CA GLY A 1029 47.16 -19.45 -65.61
C GLY A 1029 47.49 -20.56 -66.57
N LYS A 1030 47.45 -21.80 -66.06
CA LYS A 1030 47.70 -23.01 -66.85
C LYS A 1030 46.58 -24.01 -66.62
N ARG A 1031 46.07 -24.63 -67.67
CA ARG A 1031 45.08 -25.70 -67.56
C ARG A 1031 45.74 -27.06 -67.41
N PHE A 1032 45.25 -27.83 -66.44
CA PHE A 1032 45.56 -29.24 -66.23
C PHE A 1032 44.30 -30.08 -66.37
N ASP A 1033 44.41 -31.23 -67.04
CA ASP A 1033 43.36 -32.24 -67.09
C ASP A 1033 43.74 -33.40 -66.16
N VAL A 1034 43.00 -33.57 -65.06
CA VAL A 1034 43.28 -34.58 -64.02
C VAL A 1034 42.01 -35.38 -63.75
N ALA A 1035 42.01 -36.68 -64.08
CA ALA A 1035 40.89 -37.60 -63.85
C ALA A 1035 39.51 -37.08 -64.36
N GLY A 1036 39.51 -36.39 -65.50
CA GLY A 1036 38.31 -35.80 -66.11
C GLY A 1036 37.89 -34.44 -65.55
N PHE A 1037 38.63 -33.89 -64.58
CA PHE A 1037 38.49 -32.51 -64.12
C PHE A 1037 39.51 -31.60 -64.81
N ARG A 1038 39.02 -30.43 -65.25
CA ARG A 1038 39.86 -29.30 -65.67
C ARG A 1038 40.18 -28.46 -64.44
N VAL A 1039 41.46 -28.36 -64.12
CA VAL A 1039 42.02 -27.57 -63.02
C VAL A 1039 42.83 -26.42 -63.60
N ASP A 1040 42.36 -25.20 -63.41
CA ASP A 1040 42.94 -23.98 -63.93
C ASP A 1040 43.47 -23.12 -62.75
N PRO A 1041 44.68 -23.37 -62.21
CA PRO A 1041 45.36 -22.45 -61.31
C PRO A 1041 45.77 -21.16 -62.04
N SER A 1042 45.68 -20.04 -61.33
CA SER A 1042 45.97 -18.72 -61.87
C SER A 1042 46.50 -17.73 -60.85
N VAL A 1043 47.25 -16.75 -61.36
CA VAL A 1043 47.66 -15.55 -60.64
C VAL A 1043 47.26 -14.32 -61.44
N GLY A 1044 46.80 -13.28 -60.77
CA GLY A 1044 46.33 -12.08 -61.44
C GLY A 1044 46.38 -10.83 -60.58
N MET A 1045 45.96 -9.73 -61.17
CA MET A 1045 45.83 -8.44 -60.51
C MET A 1045 44.53 -7.74 -60.94
N ARG A 1046 43.92 -7.01 -60.01
CA ARG A 1046 42.75 -6.16 -60.24
C ARG A 1046 43.00 -4.77 -59.68
N ILE A 1047 42.71 -3.75 -60.47
CA ILE A 1047 42.80 -2.35 -60.06
C ILE A 1047 41.44 -1.68 -60.32
N ALA A 1048 40.97 -0.89 -59.36
CA ALA A 1048 39.87 0.04 -59.54
C ALA A 1048 40.18 1.34 -58.79
N SER A 1049 40.10 2.48 -59.47
CA SER A 1049 40.33 3.80 -58.87
C SER A 1049 39.11 4.68 -59.13
N THR A 1050 38.43 5.05 -58.05
CA THR A 1050 37.16 5.78 -58.04
C THR A 1050 37.34 7.16 -57.43
N LYS A 1051 36.76 8.18 -58.07
CA LYS A 1051 36.70 9.54 -57.57
C LYS A 1051 35.28 10.10 -57.71
N LEU A 1052 34.69 10.54 -56.60
CA LEU A 1052 33.44 11.30 -56.56
C LEU A 1052 33.74 12.76 -56.22
N ASN A 1053 33.04 13.69 -56.89
CA ASN A 1053 33.22 15.12 -56.68
C ASN A 1053 32.62 15.57 -55.32
N ALA A 1054 33.14 16.68 -54.79
CA ALA A 1054 32.53 17.36 -53.65
C ALA A 1054 31.15 17.93 -54.05
N PHE A 1055 30.23 18.03 -53.08
CA PHE A 1055 28.91 18.60 -53.30
C PHE A 1055 28.34 19.20 -52.02
N ASP A 1056 27.31 20.03 -52.18
CA ASP A 1056 26.62 20.71 -51.11
C ASP A 1056 25.24 20.06 -50.90
N GLU A 1057 24.89 19.74 -49.65
CA GLU A 1057 23.56 19.26 -49.29
C GLU A 1057 22.61 20.44 -49.02
N THR A 1058 21.39 20.32 -49.53
CA THR A 1058 20.33 21.33 -49.38
C THR A 1058 19.10 20.76 -48.68
N ASN A 1059 18.32 21.62 -48.02
CA ASN A 1059 17.03 21.25 -47.46
C ASN A 1059 16.03 20.91 -48.60
N ARG A 1060 15.48 19.70 -48.58
CA ARG A 1060 14.59 19.18 -49.64
C ARG A 1060 13.20 19.81 -49.62
N ASP A 1061 12.77 20.33 -48.48
CA ASP A 1061 11.46 20.95 -48.30
C ASP A 1061 11.38 22.38 -48.88
N GLY A 1062 12.44 22.86 -49.55
CA GLY A 1062 12.46 24.18 -50.19
C GLY A 1062 12.61 25.33 -49.20
N THR A 1063 12.79 25.05 -47.91
CA THR A 1063 13.08 26.07 -46.91
C THR A 1063 14.52 26.55 -47.09
N ALA A 1064 14.73 27.87 -47.09
CA ALA A 1064 16.08 28.42 -46.95
C ALA A 1064 16.63 27.97 -45.58
N GLY A 1065 17.68 27.16 -45.57
CA GLY A 1065 18.23 26.63 -44.34
C GLY A 1065 19.60 25.99 -44.52
N ASN A 1066 20.41 26.07 -43.46
CA ASN A 1066 21.81 25.67 -43.40
C ASN A 1066 22.00 24.36 -42.61
N ASP A 1067 20.97 23.49 -42.55
CA ASP A 1067 21.01 22.20 -41.83
C ASP A 1067 21.85 21.11 -42.53
N GLY A 1068 22.24 21.36 -43.79
CA GLY A 1068 23.05 20.45 -44.61
C GLY A 1068 24.55 20.47 -44.29
N LEU A 1069 25.32 19.71 -45.07
CA LEU A 1069 26.78 19.74 -45.06
C LEU A 1069 27.34 20.19 -46.40
N LYS A 1070 28.52 20.81 -46.35
CA LYS A 1070 29.46 20.82 -47.48
C LYS A 1070 30.26 19.52 -47.45
N VAL A 1071 29.95 18.62 -48.38
CA VAL A 1071 30.49 17.27 -48.45
C VAL A 1071 31.73 17.26 -49.35
N GLY A 1072 32.86 16.85 -48.79
CA GLY A 1072 34.13 16.78 -49.53
C GLY A 1072 34.14 15.71 -50.63
N ALA A 1073 35.12 15.80 -51.52
CA ALA A 1073 35.34 14.78 -52.55
C ALA A 1073 35.75 13.44 -51.91
N GLN A 1074 35.32 12.33 -52.49
CA GLN A 1074 35.67 10.98 -52.04
C GLN A 1074 36.57 10.30 -53.07
N SER A 1075 37.66 9.72 -52.62
CA SER A 1075 38.56 8.94 -53.47
C SER A 1075 38.83 7.58 -52.84
N GLN A 1076 38.67 6.52 -53.65
CA GLN A 1076 38.89 5.14 -53.24
C GLN A 1076 39.67 4.41 -54.33
N THR A 1077 40.82 3.88 -53.99
CA THR A 1077 41.63 3.04 -54.89
C THR A 1077 41.78 1.66 -54.28
N SER A 1078 41.42 0.65 -55.07
CA SER A 1078 41.60 -0.77 -54.79
C SER A 1078 42.62 -1.34 -55.76
N ALA A 1079 43.60 -2.07 -55.24
CA ALA A 1079 44.60 -2.80 -56.01
C ALA A 1079 44.78 -4.17 -55.34
N ARG A 1080 44.40 -5.24 -56.03
CA ARG A 1080 44.36 -6.59 -55.48
C ARG A 1080 45.20 -7.55 -56.29
N SER A 1081 46.09 -8.29 -55.64
CA SER A 1081 46.64 -9.51 -56.21
C SER A 1081 45.64 -10.64 -56.01
N VAL A 1082 45.53 -11.54 -56.98
CA VAL A 1082 44.58 -12.66 -56.98
C VAL A 1082 45.34 -13.96 -57.17
N LEU A 1083 45.18 -14.91 -56.26
CA LEU A 1083 45.63 -16.29 -56.40
C LEU A 1083 44.39 -17.17 -56.49
N GLY A 1084 44.14 -17.74 -57.67
CA GLY A 1084 42.92 -18.47 -57.98
C GLY A 1084 43.17 -19.91 -58.38
N VAL A 1085 42.19 -20.76 -58.15
CA VAL A 1085 42.08 -22.07 -58.79
C VAL A 1085 40.64 -22.30 -59.21
N ARG A 1086 40.44 -22.74 -60.45
CA ARG A 1086 39.13 -23.12 -60.96
C ARG A 1086 39.09 -24.60 -61.29
N PHE A 1087 38.04 -25.25 -60.83
CA PHE A 1087 37.68 -26.62 -61.15
C PHE A 1087 36.47 -26.62 -62.07
N SER A 1088 36.49 -27.43 -63.12
CA SER A 1088 35.31 -27.66 -63.96
C SER A 1088 35.33 -29.06 -64.55
N ARG A 1089 34.15 -29.62 -64.82
CA ARG A 1089 34.01 -30.95 -65.42
C ARG A 1089 32.74 -31.01 -66.24
N ASP A 1090 32.81 -31.66 -67.39
CA ASP A 1090 31.63 -31.95 -68.21
C ASP A 1090 30.94 -33.16 -67.53
N VAL A 1091 29.72 -32.94 -67.02
CA VAL A 1091 29.02 -33.96 -66.19
C VAL A 1091 27.83 -34.60 -66.90
N PHE A 1092 27.29 -33.94 -67.93
CA PHE A 1092 26.16 -34.45 -68.70
C PHE A 1092 26.25 -34.00 -70.15
N ASN A 1093 26.18 -34.96 -71.07
CA ASN A 1093 26.14 -34.74 -72.51
C ASN A 1093 24.76 -35.20 -73.02
N PHE A 1094 24.11 -34.37 -73.83
CA PHE A 1094 22.82 -34.68 -74.44
C PHE A 1094 22.87 -34.39 -75.94
N ASP A 1095 21.89 -34.88 -76.69
CA ASP A 1095 21.84 -34.63 -78.13
C ASP A 1095 21.71 -33.13 -78.41
N GLY A 1096 22.76 -32.56 -79.00
CA GLY A 1096 22.88 -31.13 -79.26
C GLY A 1096 23.48 -30.28 -78.14
N GLY A 1097 24.06 -30.83 -77.05
CA GLY A 1097 24.66 -29.97 -76.03
C GLY A 1097 25.35 -30.65 -74.83
N LYS A 1098 25.84 -29.83 -73.89
CA LYS A 1098 26.50 -30.30 -72.67
C LYS A 1098 26.35 -29.35 -71.49
N LEU A 1099 26.47 -29.90 -70.29
CA LEU A 1099 26.41 -29.18 -69.00
C LEU A 1099 27.74 -29.31 -68.25
N THR A 1100 28.28 -28.19 -67.80
CA THR A 1100 29.56 -28.11 -67.07
C THR A 1100 29.41 -27.28 -65.80
N PRO A 1101 29.35 -27.90 -64.61
CA PRO A 1101 29.58 -27.19 -63.36
C PRO A 1101 31.01 -26.68 -63.25
N SER A 1102 31.17 -25.54 -62.59
CA SER A 1102 32.47 -24.99 -62.23
C SER A 1102 32.47 -24.35 -60.84
N LEU A 1103 33.63 -24.45 -60.19
CA LEU A 1103 33.91 -23.82 -58.90
C LEU A 1103 35.26 -23.11 -59.02
N ARG A 1104 35.29 -21.80 -58.75
CA ARG A 1104 36.52 -21.03 -58.59
C ARG A 1104 36.67 -20.63 -57.13
N LEU A 1105 37.84 -20.89 -56.57
CA LEU A 1105 38.26 -20.40 -55.27
C LEU A 1105 39.40 -19.41 -55.49
N ALA A 1106 39.36 -18.26 -54.85
CA ALA A 1106 40.48 -17.32 -54.91
C ALA A 1106 40.74 -16.64 -53.56
N TYR A 1107 42.03 -16.41 -53.33
CA TYR A 1107 42.55 -15.56 -52.27
C TYR A 1107 43.03 -14.25 -52.90
N GLU A 1108 42.64 -13.12 -52.33
CA GLU A 1108 43.05 -11.81 -52.78
C GLU A 1108 43.63 -10.99 -51.64
N HIS A 1109 44.68 -10.22 -51.94
CA HIS A 1109 45.27 -9.29 -50.99
C HIS A 1109 45.08 -7.86 -51.49
N GLU A 1110 44.43 -7.00 -50.68
CA GLU A 1110 44.19 -5.58 -50.98
C GLU A 1110 45.34 -4.68 -50.51
N PHE A 1111 46.02 -4.05 -51.47
CA PHE A 1111 47.10 -3.09 -51.23
C PHE A 1111 46.60 -1.64 -51.02
N GLY A 1112 45.37 -1.32 -51.43
CA GLY A 1112 44.76 0.00 -51.29
C GLY A 1112 44.34 0.37 -49.86
N ASN A 1113 43.68 1.52 -49.72
CA ASN A 1113 43.15 1.97 -48.43
C ASN A 1113 41.95 1.12 -48.02
N THR A 1114 41.98 0.55 -46.81
CA THR A 1114 40.91 -0.31 -46.31
C THR A 1114 39.89 0.40 -45.42
N GLN A 1115 40.06 1.70 -45.20
CA GLN A 1115 39.12 2.52 -44.44
C GLN A 1115 38.80 3.77 -45.23
N SER A 1116 37.53 3.95 -45.55
CA SER A 1116 37.04 5.17 -46.21
C SER A 1116 37.02 6.33 -45.22
N SER A 1117 37.33 7.53 -45.72
CA SER A 1117 37.30 8.79 -44.97
C SER A 1117 36.61 9.85 -45.83
N LEU A 1118 35.84 10.72 -45.19
CA LEU A 1118 35.16 11.84 -45.84
C LEU A 1118 35.34 13.09 -44.97
N THR A 1119 35.76 14.18 -45.59
CA THR A 1119 35.91 15.48 -44.92
C THR A 1119 34.64 16.31 -45.18
N ASN A 1120 33.94 16.67 -44.12
CA ASN A 1120 32.70 17.44 -44.16
C ASN A 1120 32.87 18.78 -43.43
N THR A 1121 32.04 19.76 -43.77
CA THR A 1121 31.95 21.02 -43.01
C THR A 1121 30.47 21.39 -42.82
N ILE A 1122 30.08 21.77 -41.61
CA ILE A 1122 28.76 22.38 -41.36
C ILE A 1122 28.75 23.78 -41.98
N TYR A 1123 27.64 24.22 -42.57
CA TYR A 1123 27.53 25.55 -43.16
C TYR A 1123 27.94 26.64 -42.15
N GLY A 1124 28.88 27.51 -42.56
CA GLY A 1124 29.38 28.61 -41.73
C GLY A 1124 30.30 28.21 -40.56
N ALA A 1125 30.47 26.92 -40.27
CA ALA A 1125 31.33 26.46 -39.18
C ALA A 1125 32.81 26.77 -39.42
N PRO A 1126 33.59 27.05 -38.36
CA PRO A 1126 34.99 27.49 -38.48
C PRO A 1126 35.95 26.38 -38.89
N ARG A 1127 35.56 25.11 -38.75
CA ARG A 1127 36.44 23.95 -38.94
C ARG A 1127 35.74 22.86 -39.75
N ALA A 1128 36.47 22.26 -40.69
CA ALA A 1128 36.09 20.99 -41.31
C ALA A 1128 36.37 19.83 -40.34
N PHE A 1129 35.68 18.71 -40.51
CA PHE A 1129 35.87 17.50 -39.71
C PHE A 1129 35.86 16.25 -40.58
N ASN A 1130 36.56 15.21 -40.13
CA ASN A 1130 36.68 13.94 -40.83
C ASN A 1130 35.78 12.89 -40.19
N VAL A 1131 34.91 12.28 -41.00
CA VAL A 1131 34.20 11.06 -40.64
C VAL A 1131 34.89 9.86 -41.26
N LYS A 1132 34.92 8.76 -40.51
CA LYS A 1132 35.56 7.50 -40.92
C LYS A 1132 34.56 6.35 -40.93
N GLY A 1133 34.79 5.42 -41.83
CA GLY A 1133 33.99 4.20 -41.97
C GLY A 1133 34.59 3.00 -41.28
N PRO A 1134 33.91 1.85 -41.39
CA PRO A 1134 34.42 0.61 -40.84
C PRO A 1134 35.75 0.28 -41.51
N LYS A 1135 36.76 -0.06 -40.70
CA LYS A 1135 38.04 -0.53 -41.23
C LYS A 1135 37.92 -1.98 -41.70
N LEU A 1136 38.07 -2.18 -43.01
CA LEU A 1136 37.93 -3.50 -43.64
C LEU A 1136 39.27 -4.26 -43.64
N GLY A 1137 39.19 -5.59 -43.73
CA GLY A 1137 40.33 -6.47 -43.88
C GLY A 1137 40.99 -6.36 -45.25
N ARG A 1138 42.30 -6.64 -45.30
CA ARG A 1138 43.05 -6.72 -46.56
C ARG A 1138 42.85 -8.04 -47.29
N GLU A 1139 42.65 -9.11 -46.53
CA GLU A 1139 42.51 -10.46 -47.08
C GLU A 1139 41.07 -10.73 -47.49
N VAL A 1140 40.87 -11.09 -48.75
CA VAL A 1140 39.56 -11.41 -49.33
C VAL A 1140 39.58 -12.86 -49.82
N PHE A 1141 38.59 -13.64 -49.40
CA PHE A 1141 38.36 -14.98 -49.91
C PHE A 1141 37.10 -14.97 -50.76
N THR A 1142 37.21 -15.46 -51.99
CA THR A 1142 36.09 -15.53 -52.94
C THR A 1142 35.84 -16.96 -53.38
N ALA A 1143 34.55 -17.29 -53.52
CA ALA A 1143 34.08 -18.54 -54.08
C ALA A 1143 33.03 -18.24 -55.16
N ASP A 1144 33.34 -18.60 -56.41
CA ASP A 1144 32.41 -18.53 -57.53
C ASP A 1144 31.93 -19.93 -57.86
N PHE A 1145 30.62 -20.16 -57.78
CA PHE A 1145 29.98 -21.37 -58.25
C PHE A 1145 29.18 -21.07 -59.50
N GLY A 1146 29.26 -21.90 -60.52
CA GLY A 1146 28.44 -21.71 -61.72
C GLY A 1146 28.23 -22.97 -62.53
N VAL A 1147 27.23 -22.91 -63.40
CA VAL A 1147 26.87 -23.97 -64.34
C VAL A 1147 26.81 -23.36 -65.74
N ASP A 1148 27.61 -23.91 -66.64
CA ASP A 1148 27.63 -23.58 -68.06
C ASP A 1148 26.80 -24.61 -68.83
N LEU A 1149 25.81 -24.16 -69.59
CA LEU A 1149 24.98 -24.97 -70.49
C LEU A 1149 25.23 -24.57 -71.93
N GLN A 1150 25.71 -25.51 -72.74
CA GLN A 1150 25.88 -25.33 -74.18
C GLN A 1150 24.73 -25.97 -74.95
N LEU A 1151 24.07 -25.19 -75.81
CA LEU A 1151 22.92 -25.58 -76.61
C LEU A 1151 23.20 -25.40 -78.10
N LYS A 1152 22.98 -26.47 -78.87
CA LYS A 1152 23.14 -26.55 -80.34
C LYS A 1152 24.48 -26.00 -80.86
N LYS A 1153 25.53 -26.04 -80.03
CA LYS A 1153 26.87 -25.48 -80.27
C LYS A 1153 26.93 -23.96 -80.59
N ARG A 1154 25.81 -23.23 -80.52
CA ARG A 1154 25.69 -21.79 -80.85
C ARG A 1154 25.31 -20.91 -79.67
N LEU A 1155 24.57 -21.43 -78.70
CA LEU A 1155 24.13 -20.70 -77.51
C LEU A 1155 24.80 -21.28 -76.27
N ASP A 1156 25.52 -20.45 -75.51
CA ASP A 1156 26.02 -20.82 -74.18
C ASP A 1156 25.30 -19.97 -73.13
N VAL A 1157 24.77 -20.60 -72.09
CA VAL A 1157 24.15 -19.93 -70.93
C VAL A 1157 24.92 -20.28 -69.68
N HIS A 1158 25.31 -19.27 -68.92
CA HIS A 1158 25.98 -19.42 -67.64
C HIS A 1158 25.09 -18.89 -66.52
N LEU A 1159 24.84 -19.72 -65.52
CA LEU A 1159 24.20 -19.33 -64.26
C LEU A 1159 25.24 -19.44 -63.15
N GLY A 1160 25.45 -18.38 -62.37
CA GLY A 1160 26.48 -18.39 -61.34
C GLY A 1160 26.14 -17.55 -60.11
N GLY A 1161 26.77 -17.90 -58.99
CA GLY A 1161 26.76 -17.17 -57.75
C GLY A 1161 28.19 -16.93 -57.25
N ASN A 1162 28.43 -15.77 -56.66
CA ASN A 1162 29.69 -15.38 -56.05
C ASN A 1162 29.48 -15.05 -54.58
N VAL A 1163 30.33 -15.60 -53.72
CA VAL A 1163 30.47 -15.19 -52.32
C VAL A 1163 31.85 -14.59 -52.15
N SER A 1164 31.92 -13.44 -51.48
CA SER A 1164 33.17 -12.77 -51.11
C SER A 1164 33.14 -12.41 -49.65
N VAL A 1165 34.19 -12.78 -48.91
CA VAL A 1165 34.33 -12.48 -47.49
C VAL A 1165 35.70 -11.90 -47.19
N ARG A 1166 35.71 -10.84 -46.38
CA ARG A 1166 36.89 -10.31 -45.71
C ARG A 1166 36.51 -9.87 -44.30
N LYS A 1167 37.50 -9.61 -43.45
CA LYS A 1167 37.21 -9.04 -42.13
C LYS A 1167 36.39 -7.74 -42.30
N GLY A 1168 35.19 -7.70 -41.72
CA GLY A 1168 34.31 -6.54 -41.78
C GLY A 1168 33.48 -6.36 -43.06
N GLU A 1169 33.52 -7.28 -44.03
CA GLU A 1169 32.63 -7.24 -45.19
C GLU A 1169 32.28 -8.66 -45.68
N SER A 1170 31.00 -8.86 -45.98
CA SER A 1170 30.52 -10.05 -46.69
C SER A 1170 29.64 -9.60 -47.85
N ALA A 1171 29.87 -10.17 -49.03
CA ALA A 1171 29.09 -9.92 -50.22
C ALA A 1171 28.62 -11.23 -50.86
N LEU A 1172 27.39 -11.19 -51.37
CA LEU A 1172 26.77 -12.27 -52.13
C LEU A 1172 26.18 -11.68 -53.40
N ALA A 1173 26.48 -12.30 -54.54
CA ALA A 1173 25.91 -11.95 -55.82
C ALA A 1173 25.47 -13.20 -56.58
N GLY A 1174 24.43 -13.05 -57.40
CA GLY A 1174 23.97 -14.07 -58.34
C GLY A 1174 23.71 -13.44 -59.69
N GLY A 1175 23.96 -14.18 -60.76
CA GLY A 1175 23.80 -13.64 -62.11
C GLY A 1175 23.63 -14.70 -63.18
N ILE A 1176 23.12 -14.24 -64.31
CA ILE A 1176 22.94 -15.01 -65.54
C ILE A 1176 23.71 -14.33 -66.67
N SER A 1177 24.30 -15.11 -67.57
CA SER A 1177 24.81 -14.61 -68.83
C SER A 1177 24.50 -15.55 -69.98
N ALA A 1178 24.35 -15.00 -71.17
CA ALA A 1178 24.09 -15.74 -72.40
C ALA A 1178 25.03 -15.27 -73.51
N LYS A 1179 25.54 -16.21 -74.31
CA LYS A 1179 26.38 -16.00 -75.48
C LYS A 1179 25.72 -16.63 -76.70
N TYR A 1180 25.60 -15.88 -77.78
CA TYR A 1180 25.20 -16.41 -79.08
C TYR A 1180 26.34 -16.24 -80.09
N ARG A 1181 26.71 -17.32 -80.77
CA ARG A 1181 27.72 -17.34 -81.84
C ARG A 1181 27.00 -17.27 -83.19
N PHE A 1182 27.38 -16.30 -84.02
CA PHE A 1182 26.78 -16.04 -85.32
C PHE A 1182 27.31 -16.94 -86.43
#